data_AF-A0A951MX78-F1
#
_entry.id   AF-A0A951MX78-F1
#
_cell.length_a   1.000
_cell.length_b   1.000
_cell.length_c   1.000
_cell.angle_alpha   90.00
_cell.angle_beta   90.00
_cell.angle_gamma   90.00
#
_symmetry.space_group_name_H-M   'P 1'
#
loop_
_entity.id
_entity.type
_entity.pdbx_description
1 polymer ?
#
loop_
_entity_poly.entity_id
_entity_poly.type
_entity_poly.pdbx_seq_one_letter_code
_entity_poly.pdbx_strand_id
1 'polypeptide(L)'
;MPDEDDHGAHVPHHGDTDVAALLRQLSQGLASYRLYPDDMDQPTFVAAVHRIGVAAERALRRGPVAVQIHGEQLLGVDGVDHETAARLAASLFARRAEELEIRAVPDRDDLATLYRTLTRPPDEVAAAGGVGWALWRAGVTSIVVRGAEPDPAEGDGVLTPAQKALWNRLRDPAGFAASLLVGGITGRPADDAEALYLRFRAIIDNLPPWLAEAPDPYIRLQDVVRQLPAGVRRAFAGLLMGRVATDRLAQGFLGTMTSAEVARVLAELGEDGADPVDLAYRLVECDVHEAEVVDLVVAAQTGAEDAGTLVSAAVGDAADPVAQTVSDLLARGAAAQVDADLQALRDGFPASTEDHRALALDAVRDYLKVERDRDRLDLVLGSWSVTVGDEIRRGDVRAVEQLVAVAADVRRTNPHLAAVVEQHRGQVLDDHLVADLVARARDRGPHAVAPLVEPLGAAGIRRLFDVLAEEPDQGTRGQLVALLAAVASDNGAGGPARIEAVEERLNDDRWYVARNAVTVLARLGGSGIVPSIVKVADHPEAAVRREVVRALGVAGGDTAVSQLRRLAVDPVPEVRAAAIHALAGQPGSAAAAALGHVVRSGRDLTDRQRALVELSRHHGDAGRATLRSLAARSGGLPRRLRRRAAALLKQRRPRRGGR
;
A
#
# COMPACT_ATOMS: atom_id res chain seq x y z
N MET A 1 27.25 -25.11 54.41
CA MET A 1 27.54 -25.15 52.97
C MET A 1 26.22 -25.26 52.23
N PRO A 2 25.59 -24.14 51.86
CA PRO A 2 24.84 -24.06 50.62
C PRO A 2 25.77 -23.52 49.52
N ASP A 3 25.80 -24.19 48.37
CA ASP A 3 26.46 -23.71 47.17
C ASP A 3 25.60 -22.64 46.50
N GLU A 4 26.22 -21.51 46.20
CA GLU A 4 25.67 -20.40 45.42
C GLU A 4 25.75 -20.75 43.94
N ASP A 5 24.61 -21.00 43.30
CA ASP A 5 24.48 -21.01 41.85
C ASP A 5 24.38 -19.56 41.34
N ASP A 6 25.50 -19.08 40.81
CA ASP A 6 25.65 -17.87 40.01
C ASP A 6 24.92 -18.04 38.67
N HIS A 7 23.70 -17.51 38.58
CA HIS A 7 23.05 -17.20 37.32
C HIS A 7 23.09 -15.69 37.12
N GLY A 8 24.23 -15.21 36.63
CA GLY A 8 24.39 -13.87 36.10
C GLY A 8 23.35 -13.59 35.03
N ALA A 9 22.30 -12.86 35.42
CA ALA A 9 21.40 -12.20 34.49
C ALA A 9 22.24 -11.19 33.69
N HIS A 10 22.55 -11.52 32.43
CA HIS A 10 23.21 -10.62 31.49
C HIS A 10 22.27 -9.43 31.23
N VAL A 11 22.51 -8.33 31.94
CA VAL A 11 21.83 -7.06 31.69
C VAL A 11 22.32 -6.55 30.34
N PRO A 12 21.44 -6.25 29.36
CA PRO A 12 21.86 -5.72 28.08
C PRO A 12 22.65 -4.42 28.32
N HIS A 13 23.88 -4.39 27.83
CA HIS A 13 24.72 -3.21 27.94
C HIS A 13 24.07 -2.09 27.13
N HIS A 14 24.03 -0.85 27.66
CA HIS A 14 23.38 0.29 26.99
C HIS A 14 23.88 0.54 25.55
N GLY A 15 25.01 -0.04 25.14
CA GLY A 15 25.51 0.04 23.77
C GLY A 15 24.74 -0.84 22.79
N ASP A 16 24.31 -2.02 23.21
CA ASP A 16 23.59 -2.95 22.33
C ASP A 16 22.19 -2.42 22.02
N THR A 17 21.59 -1.69 22.96
CA THR A 17 20.31 -0.99 22.75
C THR A 17 20.40 0.10 21.69
N ASP A 18 21.48 0.88 21.68
CA ASP A 18 21.72 1.96 20.69
C ASP A 18 22.01 1.35 19.30
N VAL A 19 22.81 0.29 19.22
CA VAL A 19 23.07 -0.45 17.98
C VAL A 19 21.79 -1.08 17.44
N ALA A 20 20.99 -1.73 18.29
CA ALA A 20 19.71 -2.30 17.89
C ALA A 20 18.72 -1.23 17.39
N ALA A 21 18.74 -0.03 17.98
CA ALA A 21 17.95 1.09 17.49
C ALA A 21 18.39 1.55 16.09
N LEU A 22 19.70 1.65 15.84
CA LEU A 22 20.25 1.97 14.52
C LEU A 22 19.82 0.95 13.46
N LEU A 23 19.97 -0.35 13.74
CA LEU A 23 19.59 -1.42 12.80
C LEU A 23 18.10 -1.42 12.48
N ARG A 24 17.23 -1.14 13.47
CA ARG A 24 15.80 -0.96 13.24
C ARG A 24 15.51 0.25 12.35
N GLN A 25 16.19 1.37 12.58
CA GLN A 25 16.01 2.56 11.75
C GLN A 25 16.50 2.34 10.31
N LEU A 26 17.60 1.61 10.10
CA LEU A 26 18.07 1.22 8.76
C LEU A 26 17.06 0.31 8.03
N SER A 27 16.49 -0.67 8.74
CA SER A 27 15.44 -1.54 8.18
C SER A 27 14.17 -0.76 7.81
N GLN A 28 13.75 0.18 8.66
CA GLN A 28 12.62 1.07 8.39
C GLN A 28 12.91 2.05 7.25
N GLY A 29 14.14 2.58 7.18
CA GLY A 29 14.59 3.44 6.09
C GLY A 29 14.56 2.74 4.73
N LEU A 30 15.00 1.47 4.67
CA LEU A 30 14.88 0.64 3.47
C LEU A 30 13.42 0.45 3.05
N ALA A 31 12.51 0.24 4.01
CA ALA A 31 11.08 0.13 3.72
C ALA A 31 10.52 1.45 3.17
N SER A 32 10.88 2.60 3.75
CA SER A 32 10.51 3.92 3.26
C SER A 32 11.02 4.19 1.84
N TYR A 33 12.30 3.89 1.57
CA TYR A 33 12.90 4.09 0.26
C TYR A 33 12.26 3.22 -0.82
N ARG A 34 11.84 1.99 -0.51
CA ARG A 34 11.15 1.10 -1.47
C ARG A 34 9.77 1.61 -1.92
N LEU A 35 9.13 2.48 -1.14
CA LEU A 35 7.86 3.11 -1.52
C LEU A 35 8.06 4.11 -2.66
N TYR A 36 9.21 4.81 -2.67
CA TYR A 36 9.58 5.83 -3.65
C TYR A 36 11.07 5.73 -4.00
N PRO A 37 11.48 4.73 -4.79
CA PRO A 37 12.88 4.55 -5.17
C PRO A 37 13.39 5.79 -5.92
N ASP A 38 14.61 6.21 -5.59
CA ASP A 38 15.32 7.33 -6.24
C ASP A 38 14.74 8.74 -6.06
N ASP A 39 13.68 8.89 -5.26
CA ASP A 39 13.13 10.18 -4.88
C ASP A 39 13.65 10.60 -3.49
N MET A 40 14.85 11.20 -3.48
CA MET A 40 15.59 11.53 -2.25
C MET A 40 15.01 12.72 -1.48
N ASP A 41 14.08 13.47 -2.09
CA ASP A 41 13.45 14.64 -1.49
C ASP A 41 12.11 14.30 -0.82
N GLN A 42 11.70 13.02 -0.87
CA GLN A 42 10.49 12.56 -0.20
C GLN A 42 10.56 12.79 1.32
N PRO A 43 9.54 13.42 1.94
CA PRO A 43 9.55 13.71 3.38
C PRO A 43 9.77 12.49 4.26
N THR A 44 9.27 11.32 3.84
CA THR A 44 9.43 10.04 4.55
C THR A 44 10.87 9.54 4.53
N PHE A 45 11.58 9.73 3.42
CA PHE A 45 13.00 9.38 3.29
C PHE A 45 13.89 10.39 4.00
N VAL A 46 13.65 11.70 3.85
CA VAL A 46 14.34 12.76 4.59
C VAL A 46 14.20 12.55 6.11
N ALA A 47 13.00 12.24 6.59
CA ALA A 47 12.78 11.93 8.00
C ALA A 47 13.47 10.63 8.44
N ALA A 48 13.59 9.63 7.55
CA ALA A 48 14.33 8.41 7.83
C ALA A 48 15.83 8.67 7.94
N VAL A 49 16.41 9.47 7.02
CA VAL A 49 17.82 9.91 7.06
C VAL A 49 18.11 10.60 8.39
N HIS A 50 17.27 11.53 8.82
CA HIS A 50 17.44 12.19 10.12
C HIS A 50 17.38 11.21 11.31
N ARG A 51 16.39 10.29 11.34
CA ARG A 51 16.28 9.30 12.42
C ARG A 51 17.46 8.33 12.45
N ILE A 52 17.94 7.90 11.27
CA ILE A 52 19.12 7.03 11.13
C ILE A 52 20.36 7.79 11.60
N GLY A 53 20.52 9.06 11.23
CA GLY A 53 21.63 9.91 11.67
C GLY A 53 21.70 10.00 13.19
N VAL A 54 20.59 10.37 13.85
CA VAL A 54 20.50 10.44 15.31
C VAL A 54 20.80 9.08 15.98
N ALA A 55 20.37 7.96 15.38
CA ALA A 55 20.66 6.64 15.91
C ALA A 55 22.14 6.25 15.70
N ALA A 56 22.72 6.61 14.55
CA ALA A 56 24.11 6.35 14.20
C ALA A 56 25.08 7.13 15.09
N GLU A 57 24.80 8.41 15.35
CA GLU A 57 25.57 9.22 16.31
C GLU A 57 25.63 8.58 17.70
N ARG A 58 24.54 7.93 18.12
CA ARG A 58 24.48 7.26 19.42
C ARG A 58 25.27 5.97 19.45
N ALA A 59 25.09 5.14 18.42
CA ALA A 59 25.73 3.84 18.30
C ALA A 59 27.25 3.94 18.06
N LEU A 60 27.71 4.93 17.30
CA LEU A 60 29.11 5.11 16.92
C LEU A 60 30.00 5.71 18.02
N ARG A 61 29.44 6.14 19.16
CA ARG A 61 30.22 6.67 20.30
C ARG A 61 31.29 5.71 20.83
N ARG A 62 31.15 4.41 20.56
CA ARG A 62 32.07 3.36 21.02
C ARG A 62 32.94 2.78 19.90
N GLY A 63 32.85 3.34 18.70
CA GLY A 63 33.55 2.85 17.50
C GLY A 63 32.59 2.32 16.43
N PRO A 64 33.13 1.79 15.33
CA PRO A 64 32.35 1.24 14.22
C PRO A 64 31.41 0.12 14.66
N VAL A 65 30.22 0.07 14.06
CA VAL A 65 29.21 -0.95 14.33
C VAL A 65 29.31 -2.03 13.26
N ALA A 66 29.72 -3.25 13.62
CA ALA A 66 29.80 -4.39 12.71
C ALA A 66 28.84 -5.50 13.13
N VAL A 67 28.06 -6.02 12.18
CA VAL A 67 27.12 -7.13 12.41
C VAL A 67 27.23 -8.19 11.32
N GLN A 68 27.07 -9.44 11.73
CA GLN A 68 27.07 -10.58 10.80
C GLN A 68 25.65 -10.84 10.29
N ILE A 69 25.54 -11.22 9.02
CA ILE A 69 24.26 -11.50 8.36
C ILE A 69 24.14 -13.01 8.17
N HIS A 70 23.09 -13.61 8.71
CA HIS A 70 22.81 -15.03 8.57
C HIS A 70 21.33 -15.28 8.29
N GLY A 71 20.99 -15.56 7.03
CA GLY A 71 19.60 -15.71 6.60
C GLY A 71 18.81 -14.43 6.84
N GLU A 72 17.81 -14.49 7.72
CA GLU A 72 16.97 -13.34 8.11
C GLU A 72 17.41 -12.71 9.45
N GLN A 73 18.61 -13.03 9.95
CA GLN A 73 19.09 -12.55 11.24
C GLN A 73 20.35 -11.69 11.09
N LEU A 74 20.43 -10.63 11.91
CA LEU A 74 21.65 -9.87 12.17
C LEU A 74 22.21 -10.35 13.52
N LEU A 75 23.40 -10.92 13.51
CA LEU A 75 24.07 -11.50 14.67
C LEU A 75 25.16 -10.55 15.19
N GLY A 76 25.46 -10.64 16.48
CA GLY A 76 26.48 -9.83 17.16
C GLY A 76 25.94 -8.65 17.98
N VAL A 77 24.62 -8.55 18.16
CA VAL A 77 23.97 -7.49 18.95
C VAL A 77 22.78 -8.07 19.72
N ASP A 78 22.76 -7.92 21.05
CA ASP A 78 21.65 -8.35 21.89
C ASP A 78 20.48 -7.36 21.84
N GLY A 79 19.23 -7.87 21.80
CA GLY A 79 18.02 -7.04 21.83
C GLY A 79 17.58 -6.46 20.48
N VAL A 80 18.15 -6.94 19.37
CA VAL A 80 17.59 -6.71 18.03
C VAL A 80 16.33 -7.57 17.89
N ASP A 81 15.18 -6.91 17.77
CA ASP A 81 13.94 -7.60 17.41
C ASP A 81 14.09 -8.20 15.99
N HIS A 82 14.14 -9.53 15.94
CA HIS A 82 14.32 -10.27 14.71
C HIS A 82 13.22 -9.97 13.68
N GLU A 83 11.99 -9.64 14.10
CA GLU A 83 10.91 -9.30 13.17
C GLU A 83 11.16 -7.95 12.46
N THR A 84 11.68 -6.97 13.20
CA THR A 84 11.96 -5.63 12.66
C THR A 84 13.23 -5.57 11.81
N ALA A 85 14.26 -6.35 12.14
CA ALA A 85 15.53 -6.39 11.41
C ALA A 85 15.55 -7.40 10.25
N ALA A 86 14.63 -8.38 10.22
CA ALA A 86 14.58 -9.43 9.22
C ALA A 86 14.58 -8.92 7.78
N ARG A 87 13.93 -7.79 7.50
CA ARG A 87 13.83 -7.25 6.14
C ARG A 87 15.18 -6.77 5.60
N LEU A 88 15.96 -6.06 6.42
CA LEU A 88 17.30 -5.62 6.07
C LEU A 88 18.22 -6.83 5.91
N ALA A 89 18.19 -7.75 6.88
CA ALA A 89 18.96 -9.00 6.86
C ALA A 89 18.68 -9.84 5.62
N ALA A 90 17.41 -10.13 5.33
CA ALA A 90 16.99 -10.91 4.16
C ALA A 90 17.38 -10.23 2.84
N SER A 91 17.30 -8.90 2.76
CA SER A 91 17.67 -8.16 1.55
C SER A 91 19.18 -8.21 1.29
N LEU A 92 19.98 -8.13 2.36
CA LEU A 92 21.43 -8.25 2.31
C LEU A 92 21.84 -9.71 2.00
N PHE A 93 21.25 -10.68 2.68
CA PHE A 93 21.53 -12.11 2.51
C PHE A 93 21.16 -12.61 1.12
N ALA A 94 20.00 -12.22 0.57
CA ALA A 94 19.60 -12.56 -0.79
C ALA A 94 20.62 -12.08 -1.84
N ARG A 95 21.41 -11.05 -1.52
CA ARG A 95 22.48 -10.48 -2.36
C ARG A 95 23.87 -10.93 -1.90
N ARG A 96 23.95 -12.04 -1.17
CA ARG A 96 25.16 -12.71 -0.67
C ARG A 96 26.04 -11.86 0.25
N ALA A 97 25.47 -10.85 0.93
CA ALA A 97 26.18 -10.14 1.98
C ALA A 97 26.24 -10.98 3.28
N GLU A 98 27.41 -10.97 3.92
CA GLU A 98 27.77 -11.72 5.12
C GLU A 98 28.07 -10.80 6.31
N GLU A 99 28.49 -9.56 6.06
CA GLU A 99 28.79 -8.58 7.12
C GLU A 99 28.34 -7.18 6.69
N LEU A 100 27.75 -6.43 7.62
CA LEU A 100 27.43 -5.01 7.48
C LEU A 100 28.19 -4.24 8.56
N GLU A 101 28.93 -3.22 8.14
CA GLU A 101 29.72 -2.35 9.01
C GLU A 101 29.35 -0.87 8.77
N ILE A 102 28.97 -0.15 9.82
CA ILE A 102 28.74 1.30 9.80
C ILE A 102 29.94 1.99 10.47
N ARG A 103 30.67 2.80 9.70
CA ARG A 103 31.93 3.44 10.14
C ARG A 103 31.76 4.90 10.51
N ALA A 104 30.82 5.58 9.87
CA ALA A 104 30.49 6.99 10.09
C ALA A 104 28.98 7.17 10.01
N VAL A 105 28.49 8.34 10.42
CA VAL A 105 27.07 8.68 10.28
C VAL A 105 26.74 8.75 8.78
N PRO A 106 25.87 7.87 8.25
CA PRO A 106 25.56 7.89 6.82
C PRO A 106 24.75 9.11 6.46
N ASP A 107 25.11 9.77 5.37
CA ASP A 107 24.34 10.89 4.84
C ASP A 107 23.16 10.40 3.97
N ARG A 108 22.47 11.36 3.34
CA ARG A 108 21.31 11.07 2.48
C ARG A 108 21.69 10.18 1.30
N ASP A 109 22.82 10.48 0.67
CA ASP A 109 23.20 9.89 -0.62
C ASP A 109 23.85 8.52 -0.41
N ASP A 110 24.55 8.33 0.72
CA ASP A 110 24.99 7.03 1.24
C ASP A 110 23.83 6.05 1.42
N LEU A 111 22.79 6.49 2.13
CA LEU A 111 21.59 5.69 2.40
C LEU A 111 20.79 5.42 1.13
N ALA A 112 20.66 6.42 0.26
CA ALA A 112 19.97 6.25 -1.02
C ALA A 112 20.67 5.21 -1.89
N THR A 113 22.00 5.25 -1.95
CA THR A 113 22.81 4.29 -2.70
C THR A 113 22.69 2.88 -2.14
N LEU A 114 22.76 2.72 -0.81
CA LEU A 114 22.52 1.42 -0.17
C LEU A 114 21.15 0.86 -0.55
N TYR A 115 20.10 1.65 -0.36
CA TYR A 115 18.73 1.16 -0.57
C TYR A 115 18.40 0.93 -2.04
N ARG A 116 18.92 1.75 -2.95
CA ARG A 116 18.86 1.50 -4.41
C ARG A 116 19.42 0.13 -4.72
N THR A 117 20.62 -0.16 -4.21
CA THR A 117 21.31 -1.44 -4.42
C THR A 117 20.51 -2.61 -3.83
N LEU A 118 19.97 -2.45 -2.61
CA LEU A 118 19.15 -3.46 -1.93
C LEU A 118 17.74 -3.62 -2.52
N THR A 119 17.36 -2.82 -3.51
CA THR A 119 16.06 -2.91 -4.20
C THR A 119 16.19 -3.53 -5.59
N ARG A 120 17.39 -3.50 -6.20
CA ARG A 120 17.67 -4.18 -7.49
C ARG A 120 17.63 -5.71 -7.39
N PRO A 121 17.26 -6.44 -8.45
CA PRO A 121 17.23 -7.91 -8.45
C PRO A 121 18.57 -8.53 -8.00
N PRO A 122 18.56 -9.60 -7.18
CA PRO A 122 19.80 -10.21 -6.67
C PRO A 122 20.80 -10.61 -7.77
N ASP A 123 20.32 -11.16 -8.88
CA ASP A 123 21.15 -11.60 -9.99
C ASP A 123 21.86 -10.43 -10.69
N GLU A 124 21.19 -9.28 -10.80
CA GLU A 124 21.80 -8.06 -11.35
C GLU A 124 22.84 -7.47 -10.42
N VAL A 125 22.58 -7.49 -9.12
CA VAL A 125 23.53 -7.00 -8.11
C VAL A 125 24.75 -7.92 -8.06
N ALA A 126 24.55 -9.24 -8.15
CA ALA A 126 25.61 -10.22 -8.24
C ALA A 126 26.45 -10.04 -9.51
N ALA A 127 25.82 -9.87 -10.67
CA ALA A 127 26.51 -9.58 -11.93
C ALA A 127 27.27 -8.25 -11.92
N ALA A 128 26.83 -7.28 -11.11
CA ALA A 128 27.48 -5.99 -10.92
C ALA A 128 28.56 -5.99 -9.82
N GLY A 129 28.96 -7.14 -9.28
CA GLY A 129 30.03 -7.26 -8.28
C GLY A 129 29.56 -7.30 -6.81
N GLY A 130 28.25 -7.31 -6.56
CA GLY A 130 27.66 -7.39 -5.23
C GLY A 130 27.33 -6.03 -4.60
N VAL A 131 26.79 -6.07 -3.37
CA VAL A 131 26.32 -4.85 -2.68
C VAL A 131 27.47 -3.93 -2.31
N GLY A 132 28.56 -4.48 -1.77
CA GLY A 132 29.74 -3.69 -1.39
C GLY A 132 30.35 -2.94 -2.57
N TRP A 133 30.39 -3.59 -3.73
CA TRP A 133 30.86 -2.96 -4.97
C TRP A 133 30.03 -1.77 -5.42
N ALA A 134 28.71 -1.94 -5.42
CA ALA A 134 27.77 -0.91 -5.86
C ALA A 134 27.82 0.33 -4.96
N LEU A 135 27.98 0.14 -3.64
CA LEU A 135 28.15 1.23 -2.69
C LEU A 135 29.41 2.05 -2.98
N TRP A 136 30.54 1.37 -3.18
CA TRP A 136 31.77 2.07 -3.48
C TRP A 136 31.73 2.81 -4.82
N ARG A 137 31.12 2.23 -5.87
CA ARG A 137 31.10 2.87 -7.19
C ARG A 137 30.41 4.24 -7.14
N ALA A 138 29.55 4.42 -6.14
CA ALA A 138 28.86 5.67 -5.86
C ALA A 138 29.53 6.49 -4.74
N GLY A 139 30.77 6.18 -4.34
CA GLY A 139 31.55 6.96 -3.37
C GLY A 139 31.21 6.71 -1.89
N VAL A 140 30.37 5.74 -1.56
CA VAL A 140 29.90 5.51 -0.19
C VAL A 140 30.98 4.87 0.68
N THR A 141 31.29 5.50 1.81
CA THR A 141 32.35 5.06 2.75
C THR A 141 31.89 4.93 4.20
N SER A 142 30.76 5.56 4.55
CA SER A 142 30.13 5.47 5.86
C SER A 142 29.54 4.08 6.13
N ILE A 143 29.17 3.35 5.06
CA ILE A 143 28.57 2.01 5.09
C ILE A 143 29.44 1.05 4.28
N VAL A 144 29.84 -0.06 4.90
CA VAL A 144 30.61 -1.13 4.26
C VAL A 144 29.82 -2.42 4.34
N VAL A 145 29.59 -3.06 3.19
CA VAL A 145 28.93 -4.37 3.10
C VAL A 145 29.91 -5.36 2.52
N ARG A 146 30.20 -6.43 3.27
CA ARG A 146 31.04 -7.55 2.82
C ARG A 146 30.18 -8.77 2.59
N GLY A 147 30.59 -9.65 1.68
CA GLY A 147 29.83 -10.85 1.33
C GLY A 147 30.70 -12.00 0.89
N ALA A 148 30.05 -13.17 0.72
CA ALA A 148 30.57 -14.24 -0.11
C ALA A 148 30.59 -13.70 -1.54
N GLU A 149 31.69 -13.03 -1.88
CA GLU A 149 32.04 -12.67 -3.25
C GLU A 149 31.70 -13.87 -4.15
N PRO A 150 31.08 -13.65 -5.32
CA PRO A 150 30.90 -14.75 -6.26
C PRO A 150 32.26 -15.43 -6.46
N ASP A 151 32.31 -16.74 -6.20
CA ASP A 151 33.35 -17.56 -6.81
C ASP A 151 33.27 -17.23 -8.31
N PRO A 152 34.35 -16.72 -8.96
CA PRO A 152 34.33 -16.34 -10.37
C PRO A 152 34.08 -17.53 -11.33
N ALA A 153 33.62 -18.66 -10.79
CA ALA A 153 33.19 -19.85 -11.49
C ALA A 153 31.87 -19.70 -12.27
N GLU A 154 31.04 -18.66 -12.04
CA GLU A 154 29.72 -18.55 -12.68
C GLU A 154 29.52 -17.35 -13.62
N GLY A 155 30.58 -16.59 -13.93
CA GLY A 155 30.55 -15.60 -15.01
C GLY A 155 31.93 -15.42 -15.63
N ASP A 156 32.04 -15.68 -16.93
CA ASP A 156 33.23 -15.62 -17.80
C ASP A 156 34.43 -14.80 -17.25
N GLY A 157 35.30 -15.42 -16.43
CA GLY A 157 36.46 -14.71 -15.88
C GLY A 157 37.26 -15.43 -14.79
N VAL A 158 37.71 -16.67 -15.00
CA VAL A 158 38.57 -17.38 -14.03
C VAL A 158 39.91 -16.63 -13.84
N LEU A 159 40.18 -16.13 -12.62
CA LEU A 159 41.49 -15.60 -12.24
C LEU A 159 42.55 -16.69 -12.42
N THR A 160 43.65 -16.38 -13.12
CA THR A 160 44.80 -17.29 -13.17
C THR A 160 45.36 -17.53 -11.75
N PRO A 161 46.05 -18.66 -11.49
CA PRO A 161 46.67 -18.93 -10.19
C PRO A 161 47.58 -17.79 -9.69
N ALA A 162 48.25 -17.07 -10.62
CA ALA A 162 49.06 -15.91 -10.32
C ALA A 162 48.21 -14.70 -9.87
N GLN A 163 47.10 -14.42 -10.57
CA GLN A 163 46.16 -13.36 -10.20
C GLN A 163 45.44 -13.66 -8.88
N LYS A 164 45.10 -14.92 -8.62
CA LYS A 164 44.49 -15.35 -7.35
C LYS A 164 45.46 -15.19 -6.18
N ALA A 165 46.75 -15.53 -6.38
CA ALA A 165 47.78 -15.31 -5.36
C ALA A 165 48.03 -13.81 -5.11
N LEU A 166 47.99 -12.98 -6.15
CA LEU A 166 48.10 -11.53 -6.05
C LEU A 166 46.90 -10.92 -5.29
N TRP A 167 45.69 -11.34 -5.66
CA TRP A 167 44.45 -10.92 -5.00
C TRP A 167 44.44 -11.26 -3.50
N ASN A 168 44.88 -12.47 -3.15
CA ASN A 168 44.99 -12.88 -1.76
C ASN A 168 45.99 -12.05 -0.95
N ARG A 169 47.06 -11.51 -1.56
CA ARG A 169 48.00 -10.63 -0.85
C ARG A 169 47.38 -9.28 -0.50
N LEU A 170 46.52 -8.73 -1.37
CA LEU A 170 45.81 -7.47 -1.10
C LEU A 170 44.78 -7.62 0.05
N ARG A 171 44.45 -8.84 0.46
CA ARG A 171 43.62 -9.10 1.66
C ARG A 171 44.37 -8.91 2.98
N ASP A 172 45.70 -8.78 2.96
CA ASP A 172 46.54 -8.48 4.13
C ASP A 172 47.37 -7.18 3.88
N PRO A 173 46.78 -6.00 4.13
CA PRO A 173 47.43 -4.72 3.86
C PRO A 173 48.72 -4.49 4.65
N ALA A 174 48.77 -4.97 5.91
CA ALA A 174 49.92 -4.80 6.79
C ALA A 174 51.09 -5.70 6.37
N GLY A 175 50.83 -6.98 6.07
CA GLY A 175 51.84 -7.90 5.55
C GLY A 175 52.36 -7.46 4.17
N PHE A 176 51.47 -6.93 3.31
CA PHE A 176 51.88 -6.43 2.01
C PHE A 176 52.70 -5.14 2.11
N ALA A 177 52.31 -4.17 2.96
CA ALA A 177 53.09 -2.98 3.24
C ALA A 177 54.50 -3.34 3.76
N ALA A 178 54.59 -4.25 4.74
CA ALA A 178 55.87 -4.75 5.25
C ALA A 178 56.73 -5.37 4.14
N SER A 179 56.14 -6.14 3.23
CA SER A 179 56.86 -6.73 2.08
C SER A 179 57.41 -5.69 1.10
N LEU A 180 56.75 -4.52 0.98
CA LEU A 180 57.22 -3.42 0.13
C LEU A 180 58.38 -2.66 0.77
N LEU A 181 58.42 -2.58 2.10
CA LEU A 181 59.52 -1.99 2.87
C LEU A 181 60.79 -2.85 2.80
N VAL A 182 60.66 -4.19 2.72
CA VAL A 182 61.78 -5.13 2.63
C VAL A 182 62.30 -5.20 1.18
N GLY A 183 63.26 -4.33 0.86
CA GLY A 183 64.07 -4.42 -0.36
C GLY A 183 63.76 -3.42 -1.49
N GLY A 184 63.11 -2.29 -1.21
CA GLY A 184 62.79 -1.29 -2.24
C GLY A 184 62.76 0.17 -1.80
N ILE A 185 63.05 0.47 -0.53
CA ILE A 185 63.04 1.83 0.00
C ILE A 185 64.49 2.29 0.15
N THR A 186 64.86 3.21 -0.73
CA THR A 186 66.17 3.86 -0.81
C THR A 186 66.37 4.89 0.31
N GLY A 187 65.30 5.23 1.03
CA GLY A 187 65.29 6.25 2.08
C GLY A 187 65.03 7.66 1.55
N ARG A 188 64.78 7.79 0.23
CA ARG A 188 64.41 9.04 -0.43
C ARG A 188 62.93 8.99 -0.80
N PRO A 189 62.07 9.80 -0.13
CA PRO A 189 60.62 9.72 -0.30
C PRO A 189 60.12 9.78 -1.74
N ALA A 190 60.74 10.60 -2.60
CA ALA A 190 60.35 10.75 -4.01
C ALA A 190 60.68 9.50 -4.85
N ASP A 191 61.89 8.95 -4.71
CA ASP A 191 62.32 7.74 -5.42
C ASP A 191 61.49 6.52 -4.97
N ASP A 192 61.19 6.46 -3.67
CA ASP A 192 60.40 5.40 -3.05
C ASP A 192 58.92 5.46 -3.48
N ALA A 193 58.37 6.67 -3.63
CA ALA A 193 57.02 6.89 -4.12
C ALA A 193 56.86 6.51 -5.61
N GLU A 194 57.85 6.82 -6.47
CA GLU A 194 57.83 6.40 -7.88
C GLU A 194 57.92 4.88 -8.01
N ALA A 195 58.80 4.24 -7.22
CA ALA A 195 58.90 2.78 -7.19
C ALA A 195 57.60 2.11 -6.70
N LEU A 196 56.94 2.70 -5.70
CA LEU A 196 55.64 2.25 -5.20
C LEU A 196 54.56 2.38 -6.28
N TYR A 197 54.53 3.52 -6.95
CA TYR A 197 53.59 3.81 -8.04
C TYR A 197 53.70 2.80 -9.17
N LEU A 198 54.91 2.52 -9.66
CA LEU A 198 55.12 1.54 -10.73
C LEU A 198 54.69 0.13 -10.30
N ARG A 199 54.92 -0.26 -9.04
CA ARG A 199 54.47 -1.55 -8.51
C ARG A 199 52.95 -1.61 -8.44
N PHE A 200 52.29 -0.59 -7.93
CA PHE A 200 50.82 -0.55 -7.83
C PHE A 200 50.17 -0.55 -9.21
N ARG A 201 50.74 0.20 -10.16
CA ARG A 201 50.30 0.15 -11.55
C ARG A 201 50.44 -1.24 -12.13
N ALA A 202 51.58 -1.90 -11.93
CA ALA A 202 51.77 -3.29 -12.38
C ALA A 202 50.78 -4.26 -11.72
N ILE A 203 50.34 -4.01 -10.48
CA ILE A 203 49.31 -4.81 -9.81
C ILE A 203 47.99 -4.63 -10.54
N ILE A 204 47.54 -3.39 -10.74
CA ILE A 204 46.28 -3.08 -11.42
C ILE A 204 46.28 -3.59 -12.88
N ASP A 205 47.37 -3.38 -13.62
CA ASP A 205 47.53 -3.82 -15.01
C ASP A 205 47.47 -5.36 -15.15
N ASN A 206 47.78 -6.11 -14.09
CA ASN A 206 47.72 -7.58 -14.08
C ASN A 206 46.36 -8.14 -13.62
N LEU A 207 45.43 -7.31 -13.14
CA LEU A 207 44.08 -7.74 -12.80
C LEU A 207 43.20 -7.84 -14.07
N PRO A 208 42.18 -8.72 -14.09
CA PRO A 208 41.18 -8.71 -15.15
C PRO A 208 40.50 -7.34 -15.27
N PRO A 209 40.05 -6.92 -16.47
CA PRO A 209 39.45 -5.60 -16.67
C PRO A 209 38.32 -5.27 -15.69
N TRP A 210 37.42 -6.22 -15.46
CA TRP A 210 36.30 -6.06 -14.52
C TRP A 210 36.76 -5.85 -13.07
N LEU A 211 37.90 -6.42 -12.67
CA LEU A 211 38.50 -6.28 -11.34
C LEU A 211 39.49 -5.12 -11.27
N ALA A 212 39.99 -4.60 -12.40
CA ALA A 212 40.82 -3.39 -12.44
C ALA A 212 39.96 -2.12 -12.41
N GLU A 213 38.71 -2.20 -12.87
CA GLU A 213 37.70 -1.12 -12.85
C GLU A 213 36.97 -1.00 -11.48
N ALA A 214 37.54 -1.63 -10.46
CA ALA A 214 36.94 -1.99 -9.19
C ALA A 214 37.33 -1.15 -7.98
N PRO A 215 36.49 -1.04 -6.94
CA PRO A 215 36.87 -0.61 -5.59
C PRO A 215 38.05 -1.31 -4.99
N ASP A 216 37.87 -2.61 -4.95
CA ASP A 216 38.48 -3.38 -3.89
C ASP A 216 40.00 -3.37 -4.03
N PRO A 217 40.60 -3.40 -5.25
CA PRO A 217 42.03 -3.19 -5.39
C PRO A 217 42.48 -1.81 -4.91
N TYR A 218 41.81 -0.70 -5.27
CA TYR A 218 42.28 0.64 -4.90
C TYR A 218 42.15 0.91 -3.41
N ILE A 219 41.03 0.52 -2.77
CA ILE A 219 40.86 0.63 -1.31
C ILE A 219 41.92 -0.18 -0.58
N ARG A 220 42.18 -1.42 -1.02
CA ARG A 220 43.23 -2.26 -0.43
C ARG A 220 44.62 -1.65 -0.60
N LEU A 221 44.91 -1.05 -1.77
CA LEU A 221 46.15 -0.32 -1.99
C LEU A 221 46.25 0.94 -1.13
N GLN A 222 45.16 1.66 -0.89
CA GLN A 222 45.13 2.78 0.05
C GLN A 222 45.45 2.33 1.48
N ASP A 223 44.86 1.21 1.93
CA ASP A 223 45.17 0.64 3.24
C ASP A 223 46.65 0.27 3.36
N VAL A 224 47.26 -0.22 2.29
CA VAL A 224 48.71 -0.48 2.23
C VAL A 224 49.50 0.83 2.35
N VAL A 225 49.10 1.90 1.65
CA VAL A 225 49.75 3.22 1.74
C VAL A 225 49.62 3.82 3.14
N ARG A 226 48.47 3.67 3.80
CA ARG A 226 48.25 4.14 5.18
C ARG A 226 49.28 3.56 6.16
N GLN A 227 49.78 2.35 5.90
CA GLN A 227 50.82 1.69 6.71
C GLN A 227 52.27 2.14 6.38
N LEU A 228 52.48 2.93 5.32
CA LEU A 228 53.81 3.42 4.92
C LEU A 228 54.25 4.66 5.74
N PRO A 229 55.56 4.97 5.82
CA PRO A 229 56.06 6.18 6.46
C PRO A 229 55.48 7.47 5.87
N ALA A 230 55.21 8.47 6.72
CA ALA A 230 54.54 9.72 6.33
C ALA A 230 55.20 10.45 5.13
N GLY A 231 56.54 10.47 5.08
CA GLY A 231 57.26 11.07 3.95
C GLY A 231 56.97 10.38 2.61
N VAL A 232 56.90 9.05 2.60
CA VAL A 232 56.59 8.28 1.38
C VAL A 232 55.12 8.47 0.99
N ARG A 233 54.19 8.51 1.96
CA ARG A 233 52.77 8.78 1.70
C ARG A 233 52.55 10.14 1.04
N ARG A 234 53.19 11.20 1.55
CA ARG A 234 53.09 12.55 0.99
C ARG A 234 53.67 12.63 -0.42
N ALA A 235 54.88 12.10 -0.62
CA ALA A 235 55.49 12.06 -1.95
C ALA A 235 54.64 11.26 -2.96
N PHE A 236 54.02 10.17 -2.52
CA PHE A 236 53.10 9.38 -3.32
C PHE A 236 51.82 10.14 -3.67
N ALA A 237 51.20 10.83 -2.70
CA ALA A 237 50.05 11.69 -2.95
C ALA A 237 50.35 12.81 -3.97
N GLY A 238 51.53 13.43 -3.88
CA GLY A 238 51.98 14.44 -4.85
C GLY A 238 52.12 13.86 -6.27
N LEU A 239 52.64 12.64 -6.40
CA LEU A 239 52.72 11.94 -7.69
C LEU A 239 51.34 11.61 -8.28
N LEU A 240 50.39 11.16 -7.45
CA LEU A 240 49.02 10.90 -7.89
C LEU A 240 48.35 12.18 -8.39
N MET A 241 48.47 13.29 -7.64
CA MET A 241 47.95 14.60 -8.05
C MET A 241 48.57 15.10 -9.36
N GLY A 242 49.86 14.85 -9.59
CA GLY A 242 50.53 15.19 -10.84
C GLY A 242 50.06 14.37 -12.05
N ARG A 243 49.45 13.19 -11.83
CA ARG A 243 49.05 12.25 -12.88
C ARG A 243 47.54 12.07 -13.03
N VAL A 244 46.73 12.67 -12.17
CA VAL A 244 45.27 12.48 -12.10
C VAL A 244 44.53 12.75 -13.42
N ALA A 245 45.02 13.68 -14.24
CA ALA A 245 44.42 13.98 -15.55
C ALA A 245 44.66 12.89 -16.61
N THR A 246 45.67 12.03 -16.43
CA THR A 246 46.19 11.16 -17.51
C THR A 246 46.27 9.68 -17.15
N ASP A 247 46.23 9.34 -15.86
CA ASP A 247 46.51 7.98 -15.40
C ASP A 247 45.39 7.40 -14.53
N ARG A 248 44.94 6.20 -14.92
CA ARG A 248 43.82 5.49 -14.28
C ARG A 248 44.11 5.09 -12.83
N LEU A 249 45.36 4.77 -12.49
CA LEU A 249 45.71 4.46 -11.11
C LEU A 249 45.51 5.70 -10.23
N ALA A 250 45.88 6.89 -10.72
CA ALA A 250 45.69 8.14 -9.99
C ALA A 250 44.19 8.48 -9.82
N GLN A 251 43.40 8.35 -10.89
CA GLN A 251 41.95 8.57 -10.84
C GLN A 251 41.26 7.57 -9.90
N GLY A 252 41.55 6.27 -10.05
CA GLY A 252 40.98 5.22 -9.22
C GLY A 252 41.46 5.29 -7.76
N PHE A 253 42.67 5.76 -7.48
CA PHE A 253 43.15 5.89 -6.11
C PHE A 253 42.56 7.12 -5.41
N LEU A 254 42.45 8.26 -6.09
CA LEU A 254 41.93 9.50 -5.50
C LEU A 254 40.39 9.52 -5.46
N GLY A 255 39.71 9.05 -6.50
CA GLY A 255 38.24 9.02 -6.58
C GLY A 255 37.57 8.05 -5.60
N THR A 256 38.35 7.24 -4.90
CA THR A 256 37.86 6.23 -3.95
C THR A 256 38.08 6.62 -2.50
N MET A 257 38.74 7.75 -2.28
CA MET A 257 38.85 8.41 -0.98
C MET A 257 37.62 9.28 -0.74
N THR A 258 37.26 9.53 0.51
CA THR A 258 36.21 10.51 0.84
C THR A 258 36.65 11.95 0.57
N SER A 259 35.69 12.88 0.38
CA SER A 259 35.96 14.31 0.27
C SER A 259 36.80 14.86 1.44
N ALA A 260 36.57 14.36 2.66
CA ALA A 260 37.33 14.71 3.85
C ALA A 260 38.74 14.06 3.91
N GLU A 261 38.93 12.87 3.34
CA GLU A 261 40.25 12.24 3.22
C GLU A 261 41.09 12.93 2.15
N VAL A 262 40.50 13.29 1.01
CA VAL A 262 41.15 14.06 -0.04
C VAL A 262 41.50 15.45 0.45
N ALA A 263 40.57 16.17 1.10
CA ALA A 263 40.84 17.49 1.65
C ALA A 263 42.04 17.48 2.63
N ARG A 264 42.17 16.44 3.45
CA ARG A 264 43.34 16.24 4.33
C ARG A 264 44.63 16.03 3.55
N VAL A 265 44.61 15.17 2.51
CA VAL A 265 45.78 14.94 1.65
C VAL A 265 46.19 16.22 0.91
N LEU A 266 45.23 17.01 0.42
CA LEU A 266 45.51 18.27 -0.26
C LEU A 266 46.06 19.33 0.68
N ALA A 267 45.56 19.41 1.91
CA ALA A 267 46.10 20.28 2.95
C ALA A 267 47.55 19.90 3.31
N GLU A 268 47.85 18.60 3.43
CA GLU A 268 49.22 18.11 3.66
C GLU A 268 50.17 18.44 2.49
N LEU A 269 49.69 18.42 1.25
CA LEU A 269 50.48 18.84 0.08
C LEU A 269 50.68 20.37 0.00
N GLY A 270 49.78 21.14 0.62
CA GLY A 270 49.89 22.59 0.73
C GLY A 270 51.10 23.06 1.53
N GLU A 271 51.52 22.26 2.51
CA GLU A 271 52.72 22.55 3.32
C GLU A 271 54.01 22.59 2.48
N ASP A 272 54.01 21.98 1.29
CA ASP A 272 55.14 21.92 0.35
C ASP A 272 55.08 23.00 -0.76
N GLY A 273 54.19 23.99 -0.64
CA GLY A 273 54.13 25.17 -1.51
C GLY A 273 53.24 25.05 -2.76
N ALA A 274 52.46 23.97 -2.88
CA ALA A 274 51.35 23.91 -3.83
C ALA A 274 50.10 24.58 -3.22
N ASP A 275 49.22 25.16 -4.03
CA ASP A 275 47.93 25.68 -3.53
C ASP A 275 46.91 24.52 -3.42
N PRO A 276 46.45 24.16 -2.20
CA PRO A 276 45.44 23.13 -1.98
C PRO A 276 44.12 23.38 -2.69
N VAL A 277 43.71 24.64 -2.86
CA VAL A 277 42.45 25.00 -3.52
C VAL A 277 42.57 24.76 -5.02
N ASP A 278 43.69 25.14 -5.64
CA ASP A 278 43.97 24.82 -7.05
C ASP A 278 44.09 23.30 -7.28
N LEU A 279 44.61 22.56 -6.30
CA LEU A 279 44.63 21.10 -6.33
C LEU A 279 43.22 20.52 -6.25
N ALA A 280 42.33 21.08 -5.42
CA ALA A 280 40.94 20.65 -5.29
C ALA A 280 40.14 20.94 -6.57
N TYR A 281 40.28 22.13 -7.15
CA TYR A 281 39.66 22.46 -8.43
C TYR A 281 40.09 21.52 -9.55
N ARG A 282 41.36 21.11 -9.60
CA ARG A 282 41.83 20.12 -10.59
C ARG A 282 41.16 18.76 -10.46
N LEU A 283 40.79 18.32 -9.24
CA LEU A 283 40.05 17.08 -9.05
C LEU A 283 38.61 17.18 -9.56
N VAL A 284 37.98 18.33 -9.33
CA VAL A 284 36.64 18.63 -9.85
C VAL A 284 36.66 18.72 -11.38
N GLU A 285 37.64 19.39 -11.98
CA GLU A 285 37.81 19.49 -13.43
C GLU A 285 38.05 18.13 -14.11
N CYS A 286 38.71 17.21 -13.41
CA CYS A 286 38.94 15.85 -13.89
C CYS A 286 37.77 14.90 -13.61
N ASP A 287 36.66 15.38 -13.05
CA ASP A 287 35.48 14.58 -12.65
C ASP A 287 35.83 13.44 -11.67
N VAL A 288 36.84 13.67 -10.81
CA VAL A 288 37.31 12.69 -9.82
C VAL A 288 36.65 12.92 -8.45
N HIS A 289 36.22 14.15 -8.17
CA HIS A 289 35.55 14.54 -6.92
C HIS A 289 34.55 15.68 -7.14
N GLU A 290 33.54 15.76 -6.27
CA GLU A 290 32.50 16.80 -6.33
C GLU A 290 32.98 18.15 -5.75
N ALA A 291 32.22 19.22 -6.05
CA ALA A 291 32.56 20.59 -5.66
C ALA A 291 32.73 20.78 -4.14
N GLU A 292 32.11 19.93 -3.32
CA GLU A 292 32.21 19.97 -1.85
C GLU A 292 33.66 19.82 -1.35
N VAL A 293 34.55 19.15 -2.09
CA VAL A 293 35.97 19.06 -1.72
C VAL A 293 36.63 20.44 -1.68
N VAL A 294 36.22 21.36 -2.57
CA VAL A 294 36.72 22.74 -2.59
C VAL A 294 36.27 23.47 -1.33
N ASP A 295 35.01 23.35 -0.95
CA ASP A 295 34.46 23.98 0.26
C ASP A 295 35.14 23.47 1.54
N LEU A 296 35.42 22.15 1.61
CA LEU A 296 36.14 21.54 2.73
C LEU A 296 37.61 22.00 2.81
N VAL A 297 38.28 22.16 1.67
CA VAL A 297 39.66 22.67 1.62
C VAL A 297 39.70 24.17 1.98
N VAL A 298 38.75 24.97 1.48
CA VAL A 298 38.60 26.39 1.83
C VAL A 298 38.29 26.54 3.32
N ALA A 299 37.42 25.71 3.89
CA ALA A 299 37.12 25.70 5.32
C ALA A 299 38.36 25.32 6.16
N ALA A 300 39.15 24.35 5.70
CA ALA A 300 40.39 23.96 6.37
C ALA A 300 41.46 25.05 6.31
N GLN A 301 41.52 25.84 5.23
CA GLN A 301 42.44 26.96 5.07
C GLN A 301 42.00 28.22 5.82
N THR A 302 40.73 28.60 5.73
CA THR A 302 40.18 29.79 6.41
C THR A 302 40.16 29.62 7.93
N GLY A 303 39.97 28.39 8.43
CA GLY A 303 40.20 28.04 9.84
C GLY A 303 41.68 28.09 10.29
N ALA A 304 42.62 28.17 9.35
CA ALA A 304 44.05 28.31 9.62
C ALA A 304 44.58 29.75 9.41
N GLU A 305 43.89 30.60 8.63
CA GLU A 305 44.33 31.98 8.34
C GLU A 305 43.94 33.00 9.43
N ASP A 306 42.91 32.75 10.24
CA ASP A 306 42.56 33.63 11.38
C ASP A 306 43.37 33.36 12.66
N ALA A 307 44.33 32.41 12.64
CA ALA A 307 45.24 32.12 13.75
C ALA A 307 46.62 32.80 13.60
N GLY A 308 46.68 33.87 12.80
CA GLY A 308 47.92 34.51 12.35
C GLY A 308 48.33 35.80 13.08
N THR A 309 47.83 36.14 14.27
CA THR A 309 48.53 37.12 15.15
C THR A 309 48.12 36.98 16.61
N LEU A 310 49.12 36.74 17.47
CA LEU A 310 49.08 36.67 18.95
C LEU A 310 48.50 35.35 19.52
N VAL A 311 49.21 34.22 19.36
CA VAL A 311 50.43 33.79 20.10
C VAL A 311 50.08 33.16 21.45
N SER A 312 50.36 31.85 21.48
CA SER A 312 50.78 31.05 22.62
C SER A 312 50.06 31.21 23.97
N ALA A 313 49.56 30.06 24.41
CA ALA A 313 49.51 29.64 25.80
C ALA A 313 48.55 30.42 26.72
N ALA A 314 47.40 29.77 26.88
CA ALA A 314 46.80 29.45 28.16
C ALA A 314 45.99 30.53 28.89
N VAL A 315 44.75 30.10 29.17
CA VAL A 315 43.83 30.52 30.24
C VAL A 315 42.85 31.66 29.93
N GLY A 316 41.55 31.30 29.89
CA GLY A 316 40.49 32.08 30.54
C GLY A 316 39.48 32.83 29.66
N ASP A 317 38.29 32.22 29.55
CA ASP A 317 36.91 32.75 29.61
C ASP A 317 36.50 34.19 29.16
N ALA A 318 35.33 34.21 28.48
CA ALA A 318 34.27 35.23 28.38
C ALA A 318 34.35 36.50 27.47
N ALA A 319 33.56 36.40 26.38
CA ALA A 319 32.53 37.32 25.86
C ALA A 319 32.87 38.70 25.25
N ASP A 320 32.51 38.87 23.96
CA ASP A 320 32.57 40.13 23.19
C ASP A 320 31.16 40.77 23.02
N PRO A 321 30.92 42.06 23.37
CA PRO A 321 29.58 42.68 23.46
C PRO A 321 28.94 43.12 22.13
N VAL A 322 29.64 42.99 21.00
CA VAL A 322 29.15 43.51 19.70
C VAL A 322 28.29 42.48 18.95
N ALA A 323 28.41 41.19 19.27
CA ALA A 323 27.60 40.12 18.69
C ALA A 323 26.12 40.17 19.13
N GLN A 324 25.77 40.88 20.21
CA GLN A 324 24.44 40.78 20.79
C GLN A 324 23.37 41.61 20.07
N THR A 325 23.67 42.83 19.61
CA THR A 325 22.63 43.77 19.10
C THR A 325 22.19 43.50 17.67
N VAL A 326 23.07 42.94 16.83
CA VAL A 326 22.76 42.53 15.45
C VAL A 326 22.07 41.16 15.44
N SER A 327 22.47 40.26 16.35
CA SER A 327 21.81 38.97 16.59
C SER A 327 20.38 39.15 17.11
N ASP A 328 20.10 40.16 17.94
CA ASP A 328 18.74 40.40 18.48
C ASP A 328 17.72 40.93 17.46
N LEU A 329 18.16 41.64 16.41
CA LEU A 329 17.29 42.17 15.36
C LEU A 329 17.07 41.16 14.23
N LEU A 330 18.08 40.34 13.91
CA LEU A 330 17.96 39.21 12.99
C LEU A 330 17.19 38.04 13.61
N ALA A 331 17.34 37.80 14.92
CA ALA A 331 16.59 36.77 15.64
C ALA A 331 15.09 37.07 15.69
N ARG A 332 14.65 38.34 15.81
CA ARG A 332 13.21 38.67 15.88
C ARG A 332 12.49 38.57 14.54
N GLY A 333 13.18 38.83 13.42
CA GLY A 333 12.64 38.64 12.07
C GLY A 333 12.70 37.20 11.59
N ALA A 334 13.79 36.48 11.89
CA ALA A 334 13.95 35.07 11.55
C ALA A 334 13.08 34.18 12.44
N ALA A 335 12.91 34.47 13.73
CA ALA A 335 12.03 33.68 14.60
C ALA A 335 10.56 33.76 14.18
N ALA A 336 10.07 34.91 13.68
CA ALA A 336 8.69 35.03 13.21
C ALA A 336 8.41 34.24 11.92
N GLN A 337 9.40 34.16 11.02
CA GLN A 337 9.30 33.39 9.77
C GLN A 337 9.53 31.89 10.01
N VAL A 338 10.50 31.54 10.85
CA VAL A 338 10.76 30.16 11.30
C VAL A 338 9.60 29.63 12.13
N ASP A 339 8.95 30.45 12.97
CA ASP A 339 7.73 30.04 13.67
C ASP A 339 6.58 29.82 12.68
N ALA A 340 6.40 30.66 11.65
CA ALA A 340 5.38 30.46 10.63
C ALA A 340 5.64 29.20 9.77
N ASP A 341 6.90 28.92 9.43
CA ASP A 341 7.32 27.74 8.66
C ASP A 341 7.30 26.46 9.52
N LEU A 342 7.69 26.54 10.80
CA LEU A 342 7.53 25.46 11.78
C LEU A 342 6.07 25.22 12.12
N GLN A 343 5.22 26.25 12.09
CA GLN A 343 3.78 26.12 12.26
C GLN A 343 3.15 25.53 11.01
N ALA A 344 3.56 25.90 9.79
CA ALA A 344 3.15 25.24 8.55
C ALA A 344 3.62 23.77 8.48
N LEU A 345 4.83 23.46 8.97
CA LEU A 345 5.32 22.09 9.12
C LEU A 345 4.53 21.34 10.20
N ARG A 346 4.27 21.94 11.37
CA ARG A 346 3.43 21.36 12.44
C ARG A 346 1.98 21.13 12.01
N ASP A 347 1.41 22.05 11.25
CA ASP A 347 0.08 21.98 10.68
C ASP A 347 0.03 20.98 9.51
N GLY A 348 1.19 20.68 8.89
CA GLY A 348 1.38 19.64 7.89
C GLY A 348 1.61 18.23 8.47
N PHE A 349 1.96 18.11 9.76
CA PHE A 349 1.97 16.83 10.45
C PHE A 349 0.56 16.49 10.92
N PRO A 350 0.08 15.25 10.70
CA PRO A 350 -1.24 14.86 11.16
C PRO A 350 -1.35 15.06 12.68
N ALA A 351 -2.22 15.98 13.10
CA ALA A 351 -2.33 16.39 14.51
C ALA A 351 -3.31 15.49 15.29
N SER A 352 -4.19 14.80 14.57
CA SER A 352 -5.18 13.89 15.12
C SER A 352 -5.04 12.48 14.56
N THR A 353 -5.66 11.51 15.25
CA THR A 353 -5.79 10.14 14.74
C THR A 353 -6.54 10.10 13.41
N GLU A 354 -7.46 11.05 13.16
CA GLU A 354 -8.22 11.15 11.91
C GLU A 354 -7.33 11.62 10.75
N ASP A 355 -6.39 12.55 11.01
CA ASP A 355 -5.42 13.00 10.00
C ASP A 355 -4.40 11.90 9.66
N HIS A 356 -3.94 11.16 10.66
CA HIS A 356 -3.07 9.99 10.43
C HIS A 356 -3.79 8.93 9.61
N ARG A 357 -5.10 8.74 9.85
CA ARG A 357 -5.93 7.79 9.10
C ARG A 357 -6.13 8.27 7.65
N ALA A 358 -6.41 9.56 7.44
CA ALA A 358 -6.52 10.14 6.11
C ALA A 358 -5.23 9.98 5.30
N LEU A 359 -4.08 10.29 5.91
CA LEU A 359 -2.77 10.11 5.29
C LEU A 359 -2.50 8.64 4.92
N ALA A 360 -2.84 7.70 5.81
CA ALA A 360 -2.69 6.27 5.55
C ALA A 360 -3.59 5.80 4.39
N LEU A 361 -4.84 6.30 4.32
CA LEU A 361 -5.77 5.99 3.24
C LEU A 361 -5.27 6.51 1.89
N ASP A 362 -4.71 7.73 1.87
CA ASP A 362 -4.13 8.31 0.66
C ASP A 362 -2.88 7.54 0.22
N ALA A 363 -2.02 7.12 1.16
CA ALA A 363 -0.87 6.27 0.86
C ALA A 363 -1.28 4.92 0.24
N VAL A 364 -2.31 4.25 0.79
CA VAL A 364 -2.83 3.00 0.21
C VAL A 364 -3.43 3.26 -1.17
N ARG A 365 -4.16 4.38 -1.36
CA ARG A 365 -4.72 4.75 -2.66
C ARG A 365 -3.62 4.93 -3.70
N ASP A 366 -2.54 5.64 -3.36
CA ASP A 366 -1.44 5.90 -4.28
C ASP A 366 -0.62 4.64 -4.56
N TYR A 367 -0.39 3.79 -3.56
CA TYR A 367 0.20 2.48 -3.76
C TYR A 367 -0.59 1.64 -4.77
N LEU A 368 -1.92 1.50 -4.57
CA LEU A 368 -2.76 0.70 -5.46
C LEU A 368 -2.88 1.27 -6.89
N LYS A 369 -2.61 2.56 -7.10
CA LYS A 369 -2.55 3.15 -8.45
C LYS A 369 -1.30 2.73 -9.22
N VAL A 370 -0.17 2.56 -8.54
CA VAL A 370 1.14 2.34 -9.15
C VAL A 370 1.49 0.85 -9.22
N GLU A 371 1.04 0.06 -8.25
CA GLU A 371 1.37 -1.37 -8.17
C GLU A 371 0.80 -2.16 -9.35
N ARG A 372 1.68 -2.94 -9.99
CA ARG A 372 1.38 -3.75 -11.19
C ARG A 372 1.52 -5.25 -10.92
N ASP A 373 2.16 -5.63 -9.82
CA ASP A 373 2.32 -7.01 -9.41
C ASP A 373 1.03 -7.54 -8.78
N ARG A 374 0.50 -8.63 -9.35
CA ARG A 374 -0.77 -9.22 -8.92
C ARG A 374 -0.68 -9.83 -7.52
N ASP A 375 0.43 -10.47 -7.18
CA ASP A 375 0.57 -11.17 -5.90
C ASP A 375 0.69 -10.18 -4.75
N ARG A 376 1.39 -9.05 -4.98
CA ARG A 376 1.44 -7.94 -4.01
C ARG A 376 0.09 -7.26 -3.82
N LEU A 377 -0.65 -7.05 -4.91
CA LEU A 377 -2.00 -6.52 -4.84
C LEU A 377 -2.93 -7.45 -4.06
N ASP A 378 -2.83 -8.76 -4.25
CA ASP A 378 -3.61 -9.75 -3.50
C ASP A 378 -3.30 -9.71 -2.00
N LEU A 379 -2.03 -9.54 -1.61
CA LEU A 379 -1.63 -9.37 -0.20
C LEU A 379 -2.22 -8.10 0.41
N VAL A 380 -2.08 -6.96 -0.28
CA VAL A 380 -2.55 -5.66 0.24
C VAL A 380 -4.07 -5.60 0.28
N LEU A 381 -4.76 -6.07 -0.77
CA LEU A 381 -6.21 -6.12 -0.80
C LEU A 381 -6.79 -7.17 0.16
N GLY A 382 -6.05 -8.25 0.45
CA GLY A 382 -6.39 -9.17 1.53
C GLY A 382 -6.39 -8.49 2.91
N SER A 383 -5.32 -7.76 3.23
CA SER A 383 -5.21 -6.98 4.48
C SER A 383 -6.27 -5.87 4.56
N TRP A 384 -6.51 -5.17 3.45
CA TRP A 384 -7.59 -4.19 3.35
C TRP A 384 -8.97 -4.83 3.62
N SER A 385 -9.25 -6.01 3.07
CA SER A 385 -10.54 -6.69 3.27
C SER A 385 -10.79 -7.02 4.73
N VAL A 386 -9.76 -7.50 5.44
CA VAL A 386 -9.82 -7.76 6.89
C VAL A 386 -10.07 -6.46 7.65
N THR A 387 -9.35 -5.39 7.30
CA THR A 387 -9.49 -4.08 7.95
C THR A 387 -10.91 -3.51 7.76
N VAL A 388 -11.47 -3.59 6.56
CA VAL A 388 -12.87 -3.19 6.30
C VAL A 388 -13.83 -4.03 7.13
N GLY A 389 -13.63 -5.35 7.19
CA GLY A 389 -14.44 -6.25 8.02
C GLY A 389 -14.41 -5.88 9.51
N ASP A 390 -13.23 -5.51 10.04
CA ASP A 390 -13.07 -5.04 11.41
C ASP A 390 -13.85 -3.75 11.68
N GLU A 391 -13.83 -2.79 10.76
CA GLU A 391 -14.58 -1.53 10.88
C GLU A 391 -16.11 -1.77 10.80
N ILE A 392 -16.55 -2.69 9.95
CA ILE A 392 -17.95 -3.15 9.92
C ILE A 392 -18.33 -3.76 11.28
N ARG A 393 -17.47 -4.58 11.87
CA ARG A 393 -17.69 -5.12 13.23
C ARG A 393 -17.72 -4.01 14.28
N ARG A 394 -16.91 -2.97 14.18
CA ARG A 394 -17.00 -1.80 15.08
C ARG A 394 -18.26 -0.97 14.85
N GLY A 395 -18.83 -1.04 13.65
CA GLY A 395 -20.01 -0.25 13.26
C GLY A 395 -19.67 1.18 12.86
N ASP A 396 -18.42 1.44 12.44
CA ASP A 396 -17.96 2.75 12.00
C ASP A 396 -18.25 2.93 10.50
N VAL A 397 -19.39 3.54 10.19
CA VAL A 397 -19.84 3.76 8.80
C VAL A 397 -18.85 4.63 8.02
N ARG A 398 -18.33 5.71 8.64
CA ARG A 398 -17.42 6.64 7.96
C ARG A 398 -16.10 5.99 7.61
N ALA A 399 -15.56 5.19 8.53
CA ALA A 399 -14.37 4.40 8.28
C ALA A 399 -14.51 3.45 7.10
N VAL A 400 -15.64 2.73 7.04
CA VAL A 400 -15.93 1.79 5.95
C VAL A 400 -16.04 2.54 4.62
N GLU A 401 -16.76 3.66 4.58
CA GLU A 401 -16.86 4.50 3.38
C GLU A 401 -15.49 4.96 2.87
N GLN A 402 -14.64 5.47 3.77
CA GLN A 402 -13.30 5.93 3.45
C GLN A 402 -12.40 4.80 2.93
N LEU A 403 -12.36 3.66 3.62
CA LEU A 403 -11.56 2.49 3.22
C LEU A 403 -12.02 1.92 1.88
N VAL A 404 -13.33 1.85 1.63
CA VAL A 404 -13.85 1.30 0.37
C VAL A 404 -13.66 2.26 -0.79
N ALA A 405 -13.72 3.57 -0.56
CA ALA A 405 -13.44 4.59 -1.57
C ALA A 405 -12.00 4.47 -2.12
N VAL A 406 -11.03 4.14 -1.27
CA VAL A 406 -9.63 3.91 -1.67
C VAL A 406 -9.53 2.86 -2.78
N ALA A 407 -10.21 1.72 -2.62
CA ALA A 407 -10.18 0.65 -3.62
C ALA A 407 -11.00 0.98 -4.89
N ALA A 408 -12.07 1.78 -4.77
CA ALA A 408 -12.91 2.16 -5.89
C ALA A 408 -12.21 3.08 -6.91
N ASP A 409 -11.33 3.97 -6.45
CA ASP A 409 -10.56 4.88 -7.31
C ASP A 409 -9.55 4.14 -8.20
N VAL A 410 -9.00 3.04 -7.69
CA VAL A 410 -8.03 2.19 -8.41
C VAL A 410 -8.70 1.51 -9.60
N ARG A 411 -9.95 1.07 -9.45
CA ARG A 411 -10.75 0.47 -10.53
C ARG A 411 -10.87 1.39 -11.75
N ARG A 412 -11.04 2.70 -11.52
CA ARG A 412 -11.18 3.70 -12.59
C ARG A 412 -9.86 3.91 -13.33
N THR A 413 -8.75 3.80 -12.61
CA THR A 413 -7.41 4.12 -13.12
C THR A 413 -6.73 2.90 -13.75
N ASN A 414 -7.02 1.69 -13.26
CA ASN A 414 -6.45 0.41 -13.69
C ASN A 414 -7.55 -0.66 -13.92
N PRO A 415 -8.20 -0.68 -15.10
CA PRO A 415 -9.35 -1.57 -15.37
C PRO A 415 -9.04 -3.07 -15.28
N HIS A 416 -7.80 -3.47 -15.54
CA HIS A 416 -7.36 -4.87 -15.44
C HIS A 416 -7.31 -5.37 -13.99
N LEU A 417 -7.17 -4.46 -13.01
CA LEU A 417 -7.21 -4.76 -11.58
C LEU A 417 -8.63 -4.72 -11.00
N ALA A 418 -9.62 -4.27 -11.79
CA ALA A 418 -11.01 -4.17 -11.36
C ALA A 418 -11.57 -5.50 -10.84
N ALA A 419 -11.22 -6.61 -11.50
CA ALA A 419 -11.67 -7.94 -11.10
C ALA A 419 -11.08 -8.37 -9.75
N VAL A 420 -9.81 -8.07 -9.51
CA VAL A 420 -9.11 -8.40 -8.25
C VAL A 420 -9.69 -7.58 -7.10
N VAL A 421 -9.86 -6.28 -7.29
CA VAL A 421 -10.51 -5.41 -6.30
C VAL A 421 -11.93 -5.87 -5.99
N GLU A 422 -12.72 -6.23 -7.02
CA GLU A 422 -14.09 -6.70 -6.82
C GLU A 422 -14.15 -8.05 -6.09
N GLN A 423 -13.19 -8.94 -6.37
CA GLN A 423 -13.05 -10.21 -5.67
C GLN A 423 -12.81 -9.98 -4.16
N HIS A 424 -11.80 -9.20 -3.80
CA HIS A 424 -11.48 -8.89 -2.40
C HIS A 424 -12.63 -8.14 -1.72
N ARG A 425 -13.30 -7.21 -2.43
CA ARG A 425 -14.48 -6.52 -1.92
C ARG A 425 -15.64 -7.47 -1.58
N GLY A 426 -15.80 -8.56 -2.35
CA GLY A 426 -16.76 -9.62 -2.05
C GLY A 426 -16.36 -10.49 -0.85
N GLN A 427 -15.06 -10.59 -0.57
CA GLN A 427 -14.51 -11.38 0.55
C GLN A 427 -14.59 -10.66 1.90
N VAL A 428 -14.80 -9.34 1.91
CA VAL A 428 -15.03 -8.56 3.14
C VAL A 428 -16.13 -9.18 4.02
N LEU A 429 -17.22 -9.64 3.40
CA LEU A 429 -18.35 -10.24 4.11
C LEU A 429 -18.19 -11.77 4.21
N ASP A 430 -17.33 -12.23 5.12
CA ASP A 430 -17.29 -13.64 5.50
C ASP A 430 -18.60 -14.09 6.21
N ASP A 431 -18.80 -15.41 6.35
CA ASP A 431 -20.03 -15.97 6.92
C ASP A 431 -20.29 -15.50 8.36
N HIS A 432 -19.24 -15.29 9.16
CA HIS A 432 -19.35 -14.84 10.55
C HIS A 432 -19.79 -13.38 10.61
N LEU A 433 -19.19 -12.52 9.77
CA LEU A 433 -19.56 -11.12 9.68
C LEU A 433 -21.00 -10.95 9.19
N VAL A 434 -21.45 -11.78 8.23
CA VAL A 434 -22.86 -11.76 7.80
C VAL A 434 -23.79 -12.18 8.94
N ALA A 435 -23.43 -13.21 9.71
CA ALA A 435 -24.21 -13.62 10.88
C ALA A 435 -24.32 -12.48 11.92
N ASP A 436 -23.22 -11.78 12.20
CA ASP A 436 -23.20 -10.60 13.08
C ASP A 436 -24.09 -9.47 12.56
N LEU A 437 -24.02 -9.18 11.25
CA LEU A 437 -24.87 -8.16 10.60
C LEU A 437 -26.35 -8.54 10.68
N VAL A 438 -26.69 -9.82 10.52
CA VAL A 438 -28.07 -10.31 10.67
C VAL A 438 -28.55 -10.19 12.12
N ALA A 439 -27.71 -10.51 13.09
CA ALA A 439 -28.03 -10.31 14.51
C ALA A 439 -28.29 -8.82 14.81
N ARG A 440 -27.40 -7.93 14.34
CA ARG A 440 -27.59 -6.47 14.47
C ARG A 440 -28.85 -5.98 13.77
N ALA A 441 -29.16 -6.49 12.59
CA ALA A 441 -30.35 -6.11 11.83
C ALA A 441 -31.64 -6.58 12.52
N ARG A 442 -31.59 -7.72 13.24
CA ARG A 442 -32.68 -8.18 14.09
C ARG A 442 -32.92 -7.23 15.27
N ASP A 443 -31.85 -6.75 15.90
CA ASP A 443 -31.93 -5.94 17.12
C ASP A 443 -32.24 -4.45 16.83
N ARG A 444 -31.60 -3.88 15.80
CA ARG A 444 -31.65 -2.45 15.48
C ARG A 444 -32.44 -2.12 14.20
N GLY A 445 -32.85 -3.14 13.46
CA GLY A 445 -33.49 -3.01 12.15
C GLY A 445 -32.49 -2.98 10.99
N PRO A 446 -32.90 -3.43 9.79
CA PRO A 446 -32.01 -3.56 8.63
C PRO A 446 -31.48 -2.22 8.11
N HIS A 447 -32.27 -1.14 8.18
CA HIS A 447 -31.85 0.19 7.72
C HIS A 447 -30.75 0.82 8.60
N ALA A 448 -30.63 0.41 9.87
CA ALA A 448 -29.54 0.87 10.73
C ALA A 448 -28.21 0.17 10.38
N VAL A 449 -28.27 -1.01 9.77
CA VAL A 449 -27.10 -1.82 9.40
C VAL A 449 -26.69 -1.59 7.95
N ALA A 450 -27.63 -1.25 7.08
CA ALA A 450 -27.39 -1.06 5.65
C ALA A 450 -26.22 -0.12 5.30
N PRO A 451 -26.01 1.03 5.98
CA PRO A 451 -24.88 1.92 5.70
C PRO A 451 -23.50 1.27 5.87
N LEU A 452 -23.37 0.20 6.65
CA LEU A 452 -22.11 -0.54 6.80
C LEU A 452 -21.80 -1.43 5.58
N VAL A 453 -22.83 -1.80 4.81
CA VAL A 453 -22.71 -2.73 3.68
C VAL A 453 -22.82 -2.00 2.34
N GLU A 454 -23.56 -0.89 2.29
CA GLU A 454 -23.77 -0.05 1.11
C GLU A 454 -22.46 0.33 0.37
N PRO A 455 -21.34 0.66 1.05
CA PRO A 455 -20.08 0.97 0.37
C PRO A 455 -19.52 -0.20 -0.46
N LEU A 456 -19.82 -1.45 -0.07
CA LEU A 456 -19.41 -2.64 -0.81
C LEU A 456 -20.17 -2.82 -2.13
N GLY A 457 -21.21 -2.01 -2.38
CA GLY A 457 -21.92 -1.96 -3.66
C GLY A 457 -22.44 -3.32 -4.13
N ALA A 458 -22.27 -3.60 -5.43
CA ALA A 458 -22.71 -4.84 -6.06
C ALA A 458 -22.09 -6.10 -5.43
N ALA A 459 -20.82 -6.06 -5.01
CA ALA A 459 -20.16 -7.18 -4.34
C ALA A 459 -20.89 -7.58 -3.05
N GLY A 460 -21.28 -6.59 -2.23
CA GLY A 460 -22.04 -6.82 -1.00
C GLY A 460 -23.40 -7.47 -1.27
N ILE A 461 -24.13 -7.00 -2.29
CA ILE A 461 -25.40 -7.61 -2.71
C ILE A 461 -25.20 -9.07 -3.16
N ARG A 462 -24.22 -9.32 -4.04
CA ARG A 462 -23.95 -10.68 -4.54
C ARG A 462 -23.64 -11.63 -3.40
N ARG A 463 -22.79 -11.22 -2.47
CA ARG A 463 -22.37 -12.03 -1.34
C ARG A 463 -23.51 -12.32 -0.37
N LEU A 464 -24.35 -11.33 -0.04
CA LEU A 464 -25.54 -11.55 0.78
C LEU A 464 -26.55 -12.51 0.11
N PHE A 465 -26.66 -12.48 -1.22
CA PHE A 465 -27.46 -13.47 -1.96
C PHE A 465 -26.88 -14.88 -1.87
N ASP A 466 -25.57 -15.02 -1.93
CA ASP A 466 -24.90 -16.32 -1.81
C ASP A 466 -25.15 -16.93 -0.42
N VAL A 467 -25.01 -16.15 0.66
CA VAL A 467 -25.40 -16.60 2.03
C VAL A 467 -26.89 -16.96 2.09
N LEU A 468 -27.76 -16.11 1.54
CA LEU A 468 -29.21 -16.36 1.55
C LEU A 468 -29.59 -17.64 0.76
N ALA A 469 -28.82 -18.01 -0.26
CA ALA A 469 -29.07 -19.21 -1.04
C ALA A 469 -28.85 -20.49 -0.21
N GLU A 470 -27.87 -20.45 0.71
CA GLU A 470 -27.47 -21.59 1.54
C GLU A 470 -28.11 -21.58 2.93
N GLU A 471 -28.69 -20.45 3.35
CA GLU A 471 -29.27 -20.29 4.69
C GLU A 471 -30.51 -21.19 4.93
N PRO A 472 -30.44 -22.14 5.89
CA PRO A 472 -31.55 -23.02 6.21
C PRO A 472 -32.61 -22.40 7.13
N ASP A 473 -32.24 -21.47 8.03
CA ASP A 473 -33.19 -20.92 9.00
C ASP A 473 -34.12 -19.89 8.36
N GLN A 474 -35.43 -20.14 8.46
CA GLN A 474 -36.44 -19.26 7.86
C GLN A 474 -36.41 -17.84 8.45
N GLY A 475 -36.07 -17.69 9.74
CA GLY A 475 -35.96 -16.40 10.41
C GLY A 475 -34.78 -15.58 9.86
N THR A 476 -33.61 -16.20 9.80
CA THR A 476 -32.38 -15.64 9.23
C THR A 476 -32.57 -15.27 7.76
N ARG A 477 -33.20 -16.13 6.95
CA ARG A 477 -33.57 -15.79 5.56
C ARG A 477 -34.42 -14.52 5.48
N GLY A 478 -35.40 -14.37 6.37
CA GLY A 478 -36.26 -13.19 6.44
C GLY A 478 -35.48 -11.90 6.72
N GLN A 479 -34.49 -11.99 7.62
CA GLN A 479 -33.60 -10.88 7.96
C GLN A 479 -32.63 -10.54 6.83
N LEU A 480 -32.02 -11.55 6.19
CA LEU A 480 -31.15 -11.36 5.02
C LEU A 480 -31.88 -10.67 3.87
N VAL A 481 -33.11 -11.08 3.56
CA VAL A 481 -33.93 -10.40 2.54
C VAL A 481 -34.27 -8.96 2.95
N ALA A 482 -34.43 -8.68 4.24
CA ALA A 482 -34.70 -7.33 4.74
C ALA A 482 -33.45 -6.44 4.64
N LEU A 483 -32.28 -6.97 5.00
CA LEU A 483 -31.01 -6.30 4.86
C LEU A 483 -30.67 -6.03 3.39
N LEU A 484 -30.82 -7.03 2.50
CA LEU A 484 -30.65 -6.87 1.06
C LEU A 484 -31.51 -5.73 0.49
N ALA A 485 -32.79 -5.67 0.88
CA ALA A 485 -33.68 -4.60 0.45
C ALA A 485 -33.25 -3.24 1.01
N ALA A 486 -32.81 -3.16 2.26
CA ALA A 486 -32.31 -1.92 2.84
C ALA A 486 -31.04 -1.42 2.12
N VAL A 487 -30.06 -2.30 1.91
CA VAL A 487 -28.79 -1.99 1.21
C VAL A 487 -29.04 -1.57 -0.25
N ALA A 488 -30.00 -2.20 -0.93
CA ALA A 488 -30.34 -1.84 -2.31
C ALA A 488 -31.25 -0.60 -2.42
N SER A 489 -31.82 -0.11 -1.31
CA SER A 489 -32.75 1.03 -1.32
C SER A 489 -32.07 2.40 -1.40
N ASP A 490 -30.77 2.49 -1.11
CA ASP A 490 -30.03 3.74 -1.22
C ASP A 490 -29.86 4.17 -2.69
N ASN A 491 -30.26 5.42 -2.96
CA ASN A 491 -30.20 6.08 -4.27
C ASN A 491 -28.91 6.89 -4.48
N GLY A 492 -27.91 6.75 -3.61
CA GLY A 492 -26.59 7.32 -3.78
C GLY A 492 -25.87 6.83 -5.06
N ALA A 493 -24.63 7.27 -5.27
CA ALA A 493 -23.87 6.98 -6.50
C ALA A 493 -23.71 5.47 -6.82
N GLY A 494 -23.83 4.60 -5.81
CA GLY A 494 -23.80 3.14 -5.95
C GLY A 494 -25.15 2.45 -6.15
N GLY A 495 -26.27 3.19 -6.05
CA GLY A 495 -27.63 2.64 -6.10
C GLY A 495 -27.95 1.84 -7.37
N PRO A 496 -27.71 2.40 -8.57
CA PRO A 496 -27.97 1.68 -9.82
C PRO A 496 -27.24 0.34 -9.91
N ALA A 497 -25.95 0.30 -9.56
CA ALA A 497 -25.16 -0.93 -9.60
C ALA A 497 -25.64 -1.98 -8.58
N ARG A 498 -26.16 -1.55 -7.42
CA ARG A 498 -26.77 -2.47 -6.44
C ARG A 498 -28.08 -3.04 -6.94
N ILE A 499 -28.93 -2.23 -7.57
CA ILE A 499 -30.19 -2.70 -8.18
C ILE A 499 -29.89 -3.68 -9.32
N GLU A 500 -28.93 -3.35 -10.20
CA GLU A 500 -28.47 -4.26 -11.26
C GLU A 500 -28.00 -5.60 -10.69
N ALA A 501 -27.24 -5.60 -9.59
CA ALA A 501 -26.81 -6.83 -8.93
C ALA A 501 -27.98 -7.66 -8.35
N VAL A 502 -29.10 -7.02 -7.94
CA VAL A 502 -30.33 -7.74 -7.58
C VAL A 502 -31.01 -8.30 -8.84
N GLU A 503 -31.06 -7.52 -9.92
CA GLU A 503 -31.66 -7.95 -11.19
C GLU A 503 -30.90 -9.10 -11.85
N GLU A 504 -29.58 -9.15 -11.74
CA GLU A 504 -28.74 -10.28 -12.16
C GLU A 504 -29.28 -11.61 -11.58
N ARG A 505 -29.70 -11.60 -10.31
CA ARG A 505 -30.21 -12.78 -9.59
C ARG A 505 -31.59 -13.26 -10.06
N LEU A 506 -32.30 -12.49 -10.88
CA LEU A 506 -33.55 -12.94 -11.51
C LEU A 506 -33.33 -14.07 -12.52
N ASN A 507 -32.11 -14.21 -13.06
CA ASN A 507 -31.75 -15.22 -14.04
C ASN A 507 -30.96 -16.39 -13.44
N ASP A 508 -30.91 -16.52 -12.10
CA ASP A 508 -30.21 -17.64 -11.45
C ASP A 508 -30.93 -18.97 -11.72
N ASP A 509 -30.17 -20.03 -12.05
CA ASP A 509 -30.69 -21.37 -12.34
C ASP A 509 -31.51 -21.94 -11.17
N ARG A 510 -31.18 -21.53 -9.94
CA ARG A 510 -31.88 -21.94 -8.73
C ARG A 510 -33.13 -21.06 -8.57
N TRP A 511 -34.30 -21.62 -8.87
CA TRP A 511 -35.58 -20.92 -8.82
C TRP A 511 -35.84 -20.15 -7.51
N TYR A 512 -35.33 -20.63 -6.37
CA TYR A 512 -35.52 -19.98 -5.08
C TYR A 512 -34.67 -18.71 -4.91
N VAL A 513 -33.53 -18.61 -5.61
CA VAL A 513 -32.73 -17.38 -5.67
C VAL A 513 -33.45 -16.34 -6.53
N ALA A 514 -33.94 -16.72 -7.71
CA ALA A 514 -34.76 -15.86 -8.55
C ALA A 514 -36.02 -15.37 -7.80
N ARG A 515 -36.70 -16.26 -7.06
CA ARG A 515 -37.82 -15.88 -6.18
C ARG A 515 -37.40 -14.83 -5.15
N ASN A 516 -36.29 -15.05 -4.46
CA ASN A 516 -35.80 -14.10 -3.45
C ASN A 516 -35.46 -12.73 -4.09
N ALA A 517 -34.89 -12.70 -5.29
CA ALA A 517 -34.62 -11.46 -6.02
C ALA A 517 -35.91 -10.69 -6.33
N VAL A 518 -36.99 -11.37 -6.77
CA VAL A 518 -38.31 -10.73 -6.92
C VAL A 518 -38.80 -10.16 -5.58
N THR A 519 -38.65 -10.89 -4.48
CA THR A 519 -39.04 -10.39 -3.14
C THR A 519 -38.25 -9.15 -2.74
N VAL A 520 -36.93 -9.11 -3.00
CA VAL A 520 -36.09 -7.94 -2.70
C VAL A 520 -36.55 -6.74 -3.54
N LEU A 521 -36.70 -6.88 -4.86
CA LEU A 521 -37.19 -5.82 -5.74
C LEU A 521 -38.58 -5.31 -5.34
N ALA A 522 -39.47 -6.22 -4.91
CA ALA A 522 -40.79 -5.84 -4.41
C ALA A 522 -40.73 -4.96 -3.15
N ARG A 523 -39.74 -5.20 -2.28
CA ARG A 523 -39.54 -4.43 -1.04
C ARG A 523 -38.91 -3.07 -1.30
N LEU A 524 -38.09 -2.91 -2.35
CA LEU A 524 -37.61 -1.61 -2.80
C LEU A 524 -38.77 -0.70 -3.21
N GLY A 525 -39.78 -1.30 -3.85
CA GLY A 525 -40.98 -0.60 -4.28
C GLY A 525 -40.73 0.38 -5.44
N GLY A 526 -41.69 1.26 -5.67
CA GLY A 526 -41.70 2.17 -6.82
C GLY A 526 -42.15 1.49 -8.13
N SER A 527 -42.50 2.29 -9.12
CA SER A 527 -42.90 1.79 -10.45
C SER A 527 -41.71 1.37 -11.32
N GLY A 528 -40.50 1.82 -10.98
CA GLY A 528 -39.27 1.57 -11.74
C GLY A 528 -38.82 0.10 -11.76
N ILE A 529 -39.23 -0.69 -10.75
CA ILE A 529 -38.90 -2.13 -10.65
C ILE A 529 -39.85 -3.04 -11.44
N VAL A 530 -40.99 -2.50 -11.90
CA VAL A 530 -42.01 -3.28 -12.63
C VAL A 530 -41.46 -3.91 -13.91
N PRO A 531 -40.71 -3.20 -14.79
CA PRO A 531 -40.12 -3.81 -15.97
C PRO A 531 -39.26 -5.04 -15.66
N SER A 532 -38.44 -4.97 -14.61
CA SER A 532 -37.53 -6.05 -14.21
C SER A 532 -38.29 -7.27 -13.67
N ILE A 533 -39.32 -7.05 -12.85
CA ILE A 533 -40.19 -8.13 -12.35
C ILE A 533 -40.98 -8.79 -13.49
N VAL A 534 -41.40 -8.02 -14.49
CA VAL A 534 -42.15 -8.55 -15.63
C VAL A 534 -41.31 -9.50 -16.50
N LYS A 535 -39.98 -9.32 -16.56
CA LYS A 535 -39.07 -10.23 -17.29
C LYS A 535 -39.19 -11.68 -16.80
N VAL A 536 -39.49 -11.89 -15.51
CA VAL A 536 -39.62 -13.24 -14.91
C VAL A 536 -41.07 -13.69 -14.71
N ALA A 537 -42.04 -12.97 -15.28
CA ALA A 537 -43.46 -13.35 -15.17
C ALA A 537 -43.80 -14.69 -15.82
N ASP A 538 -42.96 -15.18 -16.76
CA ASP A 538 -43.10 -16.48 -17.43
C ASP A 538 -42.13 -17.54 -16.92
N HIS A 539 -41.54 -17.33 -15.74
CA HIS A 539 -40.61 -18.29 -15.15
C HIS A 539 -41.24 -19.70 -15.04
N PRO A 540 -40.50 -20.79 -15.35
CA PRO A 540 -41.05 -22.15 -15.37
C PRO A 540 -41.63 -22.58 -14.02
N GLU A 541 -40.95 -22.22 -12.92
CA GLU A 541 -41.39 -22.51 -11.56
C GLU A 541 -42.58 -21.62 -11.11
N ALA A 542 -43.67 -22.25 -10.69
CA ALA A 542 -44.89 -21.57 -10.26
C ALA A 542 -44.69 -20.75 -8.98
N ALA A 543 -43.78 -21.18 -8.09
CA ALA A 543 -43.44 -20.41 -6.90
C ALA A 543 -42.86 -19.02 -7.24
N VAL A 544 -42.07 -18.90 -8.31
CA VAL A 544 -41.54 -17.61 -8.79
C VAL A 544 -42.65 -16.75 -9.37
N ARG A 545 -43.52 -17.32 -10.22
CA ARG A 545 -44.66 -16.57 -10.79
C ARG A 545 -45.63 -16.06 -9.73
N ARG A 546 -45.85 -16.81 -8.65
CA ARG A 546 -46.64 -16.32 -7.49
C ARG A 546 -45.98 -15.14 -6.79
N GLU A 547 -44.66 -15.15 -6.67
CA GLU A 547 -43.92 -14.01 -6.10
C GLU A 547 -44.04 -12.78 -6.99
N VAL A 548 -43.92 -12.96 -8.32
CA VAL A 548 -44.14 -11.89 -9.31
C VAL A 548 -45.53 -11.28 -9.16
N VAL A 549 -46.58 -12.11 -9.03
CA VAL A 549 -47.93 -11.64 -8.77
C VAL A 549 -48.01 -10.78 -7.51
N ARG A 550 -47.41 -11.24 -6.40
CA ARG A 550 -47.41 -10.48 -5.14
C ARG A 550 -46.72 -9.13 -5.34
N ALA A 551 -45.56 -9.13 -5.97
CA ALA A 551 -44.76 -7.93 -6.18
C ALA A 551 -45.46 -6.91 -7.10
N LEU A 552 -46.04 -7.35 -8.21
CA LEU A 552 -46.84 -6.50 -9.10
C LEU A 552 -48.09 -5.95 -8.38
N GLY A 553 -48.69 -6.73 -7.48
CA GLY A 553 -49.79 -6.28 -6.64
C GLY A 553 -49.40 -5.16 -5.67
N VAL A 554 -48.15 -5.13 -5.19
CA VAL A 554 -47.65 -4.05 -4.33
C VAL A 554 -47.26 -2.82 -5.16
N ALA A 555 -46.55 -3.03 -6.27
CA ALA A 555 -46.05 -1.94 -7.12
C ALA A 555 -47.16 -1.17 -7.82
N GLY A 556 -48.16 -1.89 -8.35
CA GLY A 556 -49.29 -1.32 -9.05
C GLY A 556 -48.95 -0.58 -10.36
N GLY A 557 -49.91 0.19 -10.85
CA GLY A 557 -49.83 0.87 -12.15
C GLY A 557 -50.28 0.02 -13.33
N ASP A 558 -50.42 0.65 -14.50
CA ASP A 558 -51.08 0.05 -15.66
C ASP A 558 -50.33 -1.18 -16.21
N THR A 559 -49.00 -1.13 -16.25
CA THR A 559 -48.16 -2.26 -16.66
C THR A 559 -48.35 -3.45 -15.73
N ALA A 560 -48.37 -3.22 -14.41
CA ALA A 560 -48.62 -4.27 -13.43
C ALA A 560 -50.02 -4.87 -13.58
N VAL A 561 -51.06 -4.03 -13.74
CA VAL A 561 -52.44 -4.49 -13.99
C VAL A 561 -52.53 -5.34 -15.25
N SER A 562 -51.86 -4.93 -16.34
CA SER A 562 -51.83 -5.69 -17.59
C SER A 562 -51.21 -7.07 -17.42
N GLN A 563 -50.11 -7.16 -16.66
CA GLN A 563 -49.42 -8.42 -16.41
C GLN A 563 -50.15 -9.31 -15.39
N LEU A 564 -50.74 -8.73 -14.35
CA LEU A 564 -51.62 -9.46 -13.43
C LEU A 564 -52.84 -10.04 -14.16
N ARG A 565 -53.42 -9.32 -15.12
CA ARG A 565 -54.49 -9.84 -15.99
C ARG A 565 -54.04 -11.08 -16.77
N ARG A 566 -52.81 -11.10 -17.26
CA ARG A 566 -52.22 -12.25 -17.97
C ARG A 566 -52.01 -13.43 -17.02
N LEU A 567 -51.47 -13.19 -15.83
CA LEU A 567 -51.26 -14.23 -14.80
C LEU A 567 -52.57 -14.75 -14.20
N ALA A 568 -53.67 -14.02 -14.31
CA ALA A 568 -55.00 -14.50 -13.93
C ALA A 568 -55.54 -15.65 -14.81
N VAL A 569 -54.86 -15.99 -15.91
CA VAL A 569 -55.15 -17.16 -16.75
C VAL A 569 -53.99 -18.17 -16.80
N ASP A 570 -53.04 -18.09 -15.86
CA ASP A 570 -51.91 -19.02 -15.70
C ASP A 570 -52.34 -20.50 -15.64
N PRO A 571 -51.53 -21.45 -16.17
CA PRO A 571 -51.84 -22.87 -16.04
C PRO A 571 -52.03 -23.34 -14.59
N VAL A 572 -51.32 -22.74 -13.62
CA VAL A 572 -51.32 -23.14 -12.21
C VAL A 572 -52.42 -22.41 -11.43
N PRO A 573 -53.37 -23.12 -10.79
CA PRO A 573 -54.49 -22.52 -10.06
C PRO A 573 -54.10 -21.53 -8.97
N GLU A 574 -53.01 -21.79 -8.25
CA GLU A 574 -52.50 -20.95 -7.16
C GLU A 574 -52.01 -19.59 -7.69
N VAL A 575 -51.39 -19.57 -8.87
CA VAL A 575 -50.95 -18.33 -9.54
C VAL A 575 -52.17 -17.51 -9.98
N ARG A 576 -53.16 -18.16 -10.60
CA ARG A 576 -54.42 -17.48 -11.00
C ARG A 576 -55.14 -16.88 -9.79
N ALA A 577 -55.25 -17.64 -8.71
CA ALA A 577 -55.89 -17.21 -7.48
C ALA A 577 -55.22 -15.95 -6.92
N ALA A 578 -53.89 -15.96 -6.83
CA ALA A 578 -53.11 -14.81 -6.37
C ALA A 578 -53.29 -13.61 -7.30
N ALA A 579 -53.29 -13.81 -8.62
CA ALA A 579 -53.39 -12.72 -9.59
C ALA A 579 -54.76 -12.04 -9.56
N ILE A 580 -55.84 -12.82 -9.44
CA ILE A 580 -57.20 -12.31 -9.26
C ILE A 580 -57.29 -11.50 -7.96
N HIS A 581 -56.66 -11.96 -6.88
CA HIS A 581 -56.65 -11.21 -5.62
C HIS A 581 -55.83 -9.93 -5.72
N ALA A 582 -54.65 -9.96 -6.33
CA ALA A 582 -53.80 -8.78 -6.54
C ALA A 582 -54.51 -7.72 -7.39
N LEU A 583 -55.21 -8.11 -8.47
CA LEU A 583 -56.04 -7.22 -9.28
C LEU A 583 -57.16 -6.55 -8.48
N ALA A 584 -57.70 -7.22 -7.46
CA ALA A 584 -58.75 -6.67 -6.61
C ALA A 584 -58.26 -5.52 -5.73
N GLY A 585 -57.00 -5.60 -5.31
CA GLY A 585 -56.32 -4.56 -4.55
C GLY A 585 -55.86 -3.38 -5.40
N GLN A 586 -55.79 -3.53 -6.73
CA GLN A 586 -55.39 -2.44 -7.62
C GLN A 586 -56.51 -1.40 -7.78
N PRO A 587 -56.20 -0.11 -7.71
CA PRO A 587 -57.19 0.94 -7.96
C PRO A 587 -57.48 1.09 -9.46
N GLY A 588 -58.57 1.79 -9.77
CA GLY A 588 -58.86 2.27 -11.13
C GLY A 588 -59.75 1.34 -11.98
N SER A 589 -60.11 1.84 -13.17
CA SER A 589 -61.01 1.14 -14.08
C SER A 589 -60.34 0.00 -14.83
N ALA A 590 -59.03 0.08 -15.06
CA ALA A 590 -58.25 -0.97 -15.72
C ALA A 590 -58.27 -2.29 -14.93
N ALA A 591 -58.08 -2.22 -13.60
CA ALA A 591 -58.14 -3.38 -12.70
C ALA A 591 -59.54 -4.01 -12.67
N ALA A 592 -60.59 -3.20 -12.53
CA ALA A 592 -61.97 -3.66 -12.63
C ALA A 592 -62.28 -4.31 -13.99
N ALA A 593 -61.82 -3.72 -15.10
CA ALA A 593 -61.98 -4.28 -16.43
C ALA A 593 -61.23 -5.62 -16.58
N ALA A 594 -60.02 -5.74 -16.02
CA ALA A 594 -59.24 -6.97 -16.00
C ALA A 594 -59.96 -8.09 -15.25
N LEU A 595 -60.51 -7.81 -14.05
CA LEU A 595 -61.35 -8.78 -13.34
C LEU A 595 -62.60 -9.15 -14.15
N GLY A 596 -63.24 -8.18 -14.80
CA GLY A 596 -64.38 -8.43 -15.69
C GLY A 596 -64.02 -9.35 -16.86
N HIS A 597 -62.81 -9.22 -17.41
CA HIS A 597 -62.28 -10.13 -18.41
C HIS A 597 -62.12 -11.54 -17.85
N VAL A 598 -61.58 -11.71 -16.64
CA VAL A 598 -61.44 -13.02 -15.98
C VAL A 598 -62.80 -13.69 -15.78
N VAL A 599 -63.84 -12.94 -15.41
CA VAL A 599 -65.21 -13.50 -15.28
C VAL A 599 -65.73 -14.09 -16.60
N ARG A 600 -65.39 -13.48 -17.73
CA ARG A 600 -65.85 -13.92 -19.06
C ARG A 600 -65.01 -15.06 -19.62
N SER A 601 -63.69 -14.98 -19.47
CA SER A 601 -62.71 -15.82 -20.17
C SER A 601 -62.01 -16.86 -19.29
N GLY A 602 -62.12 -16.77 -17.96
CA GLY A 602 -61.39 -17.64 -17.03
C GLY A 602 -61.64 -19.11 -17.31
N ARG A 603 -60.62 -19.96 -17.14
CA ARG A 603 -60.71 -21.41 -17.41
C ARG A 603 -61.79 -22.08 -16.57
N ASP A 604 -61.74 -21.86 -15.26
CA ASP A 604 -62.58 -22.58 -14.31
C ASP A 604 -63.67 -21.71 -13.70
N LEU A 605 -64.79 -22.34 -13.34
CA LEU A 605 -65.92 -21.66 -12.70
C LEU A 605 -65.50 -21.01 -11.37
N THR A 606 -64.59 -21.64 -10.63
CA THR A 606 -64.05 -21.15 -9.35
C THR A 606 -63.37 -19.79 -9.51
N ASP A 607 -62.53 -19.63 -10.53
CA ASP A 607 -61.82 -18.36 -10.78
C ASP A 607 -62.77 -17.27 -11.26
N ARG A 608 -63.76 -17.62 -12.10
CA ARG A 608 -64.82 -16.69 -12.50
C ARG A 608 -65.66 -16.22 -11.31
N GLN A 609 -65.96 -17.11 -10.38
CA GLN A 609 -66.69 -16.77 -9.15
C GLN A 609 -65.84 -15.91 -8.20
N ARG A 610 -64.55 -16.25 -8.05
CA ARG A 610 -63.58 -15.46 -7.28
C ARG A 610 -63.48 -14.04 -7.83
N ALA A 611 -63.29 -13.87 -9.14
CA ALA A 611 -63.23 -12.57 -9.79
C ALA A 611 -64.52 -11.74 -9.62
N LEU A 612 -65.71 -12.38 -9.63
CA LEU A 612 -66.97 -11.70 -9.30
C LEU A 612 -67.02 -11.19 -7.86
N VAL A 613 -66.59 -12.02 -6.90
CA VAL A 613 -66.52 -11.63 -5.49
C VAL A 613 -65.52 -10.50 -5.31
N GLU A 614 -64.35 -10.57 -5.94
CA GLU A 614 -63.34 -9.52 -5.87
C GLU A 614 -63.80 -8.21 -6.54
N LEU A 615 -64.51 -8.26 -7.66
CA LEU A 615 -65.17 -7.07 -8.24
C LEU A 615 -66.18 -6.41 -7.29
N SER A 616 -66.82 -7.22 -6.42
CA SER A 616 -67.72 -6.71 -5.38
C SER A 616 -66.99 -6.12 -4.17
N ARG A 617 -65.68 -6.32 -4.07
CA ARG A 617 -64.82 -5.72 -3.04
C ARG A 617 -64.04 -4.54 -3.59
N HIS A 618 -63.69 -4.54 -4.88
CA HIS A 618 -62.95 -3.48 -5.58
C HIS A 618 -63.49 -2.08 -5.32
N HIS A 619 -62.68 -1.24 -4.69
CA HIS A 619 -63.05 0.12 -4.29
C HIS A 619 -63.33 1.00 -5.53
N GLY A 620 -64.35 1.87 -5.45
CA GLY A 620 -64.71 2.80 -6.54
C GLY A 620 -65.84 2.35 -7.48
N ASP A 621 -66.31 3.29 -8.31
CA ASP A 621 -67.46 3.10 -9.20
C ASP A 621 -67.19 2.19 -10.39
N ALA A 622 -65.93 2.02 -10.79
CA ALA A 622 -65.55 1.14 -11.88
C ALA A 622 -65.90 -0.33 -11.62
N GLY A 623 -65.69 -0.83 -10.39
CA GLY A 623 -66.10 -2.17 -10.00
C GLY A 623 -67.62 -2.35 -10.06
N ARG A 624 -68.39 -1.34 -9.61
CA ARG A 624 -69.86 -1.34 -9.70
C ARG A 624 -70.36 -1.28 -11.15
N ALA A 625 -69.73 -0.47 -12.00
CA ALA A 625 -70.05 -0.36 -13.41
C ALA A 625 -69.79 -1.70 -14.13
N THR A 626 -68.65 -2.33 -13.85
CA THR A 626 -68.29 -3.64 -14.40
C THR A 626 -69.27 -4.72 -13.93
N LEU A 627 -69.62 -4.79 -12.64
CA LEU A 627 -70.64 -5.73 -12.14
C LEU A 627 -72.02 -5.51 -12.78
N ARG A 628 -72.43 -4.26 -13.01
CA ARG A 628 -73.67 -3.93 -13.73
C ARG A 628 -73.66 -4.48 -15.15
N SER A 629 -72.56 -4.27 -15.88
CA SER A 629 -72.36 -4.81 -17.22
C SER A 629 -72.44 -6.34 -17.23
N LEU A 630 -71.76 -7.02 -16.29
CA LEU A 630 -71.77 -8.48 -16.19
C LEU A 630 -73.14 -9.06 -15.76
N ALA A 631 -73.96 -8.28 -15.05
CA ALA A 631 -75.33 -8.65 -14.67
C ALA A 631 -76.34 -8.46 -15.81
N ALA A 632 -76.01 -7.68 -16.85
CA ALA A 632 -76.88 -7.44 -17.98
C ALA A 632 -77.09 -8.71 -18.83
N ARG A 633 -78.26 -8.81 -19.49
CA ARG A 633 -78.57 -9.94 -20.38
C ARG A 633 -77.74 -9.95 -21.67
N SER A 634 -77.22 -8.80 -22.09
CA SER A 634 -76.46 -8.59 -23.32
C SER A 634 -74.99 -9.08 -23.27
N GLY A 635 -74.47 -9.48 -22.10
CA GLY A 635 -73.04 -9.74 -21.91
C GLY A 635 -72.54 -11.18 -22.15
N GLY A 636 -73.34 -12.07 -22.76
CA GLY A 636 -72.92 -13.43 -23.12
C GLY A 636 -72.60 -14.39 -21.95
N LEU A 637 -72.78 -13.97 -20.69
CA LEU A 637 -72.43 -14.77 -19.52
C LEU A 637 -73.49 -15.83 -19.17
N PRO A 638 -73.06 -17.01 -18.67
CA PRO A 638 -73.95 -18.04 -18.13
C PRO A 638 -74.91 -17.48 -17.06
N ARG A 639 -76.16 -17.96 -17.06
CA ARG A 639 -77.24 -17.48 -16.17
C ARG A 639 -76.84 -17.50 -14.69
N ARG A 640 -76.07 -18.51 -14.26
CA ARG A 640 -75.57 -18.65 -12.87
C ARG A 640 -74.66 -17.47 -12.47
N LEU A 641 -73.66 -17.15 -13.29
CA LEU A 641 -72.72 -16.05 -13.04
C LEU A 641 -73.42 -14.68 -13.07
N ARG A 642 -74.33 -14.49 -14.03
CA ARG A 642 -75.13 -13.25 -14.13
C ARG A 642 -75.99 -12.99 -12.89
N ARG A 643 -76.67 -14.03 -12.38
CA ARG A 643 -77.45 -13.96 -11.14
C ARG A 643 -76.57 -13.62 -9.94
N ARG A 644 -75.37 -14.22 -9.86
CA ARG A 644 -74.40 -13.93 -8.80
C ARG A 644 -73.91 -12.48 -8.85
N ALA A 645 -73.58 -11.96 -10.03
CA ALA A 645 -73.20 -10.56 -10.23
C ALA A 645 -74.32 -9.60 -9.79
N ALA A 646 -75.58 -9.89 -10.17
CA ALA A 646 -76.74 -9.09 -9.74
C ALA A 646 -76.95 -9.14 -8.22
N ALA A 647 -76.72 -10.29 -7.56
CA ALA A 647 -76.81 -10.43 -6.12
C ALA A 647 -75.73 -9.60 -5.39
N LEU A 648 -74.47 -9.69 -5.85
CA LEU A 648 -73.36 -8.91 -5.30
C LEU A 648 -73.56 -7.40 -5.47
N LEU A 649 -74.12 -6.97 -6.60
CA LEU A 649 -74.48 -5.57 -6.83
C LEU A 649 -75.54 -5.07 -5.84
N LYS A 650 -76.53 -5.91 -5.47
CA LYS A 650 -77.54 -5.56 -4.45
C LYS A 650 -76.93 -5.44 -3.06
N GLN A 651 -75.99 -6.32 -2.70
CA GLN A 651 -75.27 -6.29 -1.42
C GLN A 651 -74.39 -5.05 -1.25
N ARG A 652 -73.95 -4.44 -2.37
CA ARG A 652 -73.13 -3.21 -2.41
C ARG A 652 -73.89 -1.89 -2.24
N ARG A 653 -75.23 -1.90 -2.14
CA ARG A 653 -76.01 -0.66 -1.97
C ARG A 653 -75.56 0.04 -0.68
N PRO A 654 -75.29 1.36 -0.69
CA PRO A 654 -75.08 2.08 0.55
C PRO A 654 -76.33 1.90 1.42
N ARG A 655 -76.15 1.71 2.73
CA ARG A 655 -77.25 1.86 3.68
C ARG A 655 -77.90 3.20 3.38
N ARG A 656 -79.16 3.19 2.90
CA ARG A 656 -79.97 4.41 2.77
C ARG A 656 -80.01 5.05 4.16
N GLY A 657 -79.79 6.37 4.20
CA GLY A 657 -79.55 7.13 5.43
C GLY A 657 -80.53 6.86 6.56
N GLY A 658 -79.99 6.80 7.77
CA GLY A 658 -80.69 7.18 9.00
C GLY A 658 -80.36 8.63 9.27
N ARG A 659 -81.41 9.44 9.42
CA ARG A 659 -81.39 10.86 9.77
C ARG A 659 -80.64 11.14 11.06
#